data_AF-A0A0D7A5T7-F1
#
_entry.id   AF-A0A0D7A5T7-F1
#
_cell.length_a   1.000
_cell.length_b   1.000
_cell.length_c   1.000
_cell.angle_alpha   90.00
_cell.angle_beta   90.00
_cell.angle_gamma   90.00
#
_symmetry.space_group_name_H-M   'P 1'
#
loop_
_entity.id
_entity.type
_entity.pdbx_description
1 polymer ?
#
loop_
_entity_poly.entity_id
_entity_poly.type
_entity_poly.pdbx_seq_one_letter_code
_entity_poly.pdbx_strand_id
1 'polypeptide(L)'
;MAVPTEFSTVNISGKFVMNKTLSSDIDDMLRLQGVGWLTRKAIGLATITLDINHYRDDEAVEHIDISQTLTGGIPGTTEERTLDWNERTHEDYIFGAVIGKSRRVKVEEIDVEFLKEGWTPDAVETGLIESYVESDTPKSGTTWIARQIWGIEVINDQRSYARHIMFTGPQGEALQKRLISSSDPRPLLNIAFTWRRWRLRLPIESTLIKSTVLLTKPWIFAVFCAAYIISLSFFIRTQSFLTPSSSYIGCTSTYWLANDGCGLNGEECEPFSNSTFDFRCPSQCMSVILQNPRTIGAEEMAYVPLIVGGGDDLQTYRGDSFICAAAMQAGLFSDSRGGCATLSLIGNYTNFIGRTAHGLYSIGFPTIFPLSFRFEDTTTLTHCRDLRNFALAFDIIITCILMMILRPHPLALFWCLVCIGFWHVSLFSQPQSSPPNISTAFEMFLPALFICYGFWRLAFRFTLPLYRRAPIEWAIWYLAPFWAGVLTNLTFDKVPINRLTASDIHQRAGGITALVIIVVIVALMVFNQIRVIRKTGWLPHYFKWYVIGGLVVIVLSLLPGLELRIHHYIIAMVLIPGTAFPTRLSAIYQGFLLGTFLNGGAAFGFDSILQTAAELQQDATSGSALPSFVSNSSNWNASIPWDQQVIAWHPLPNSDWDGFSLLVDDVERYVGTALSFSLAAFNASLQHFFRLALTEDGSSGDYTHAAILFPNGTFVDPAPGATY
;
A
#
# COMPACT_ATOMS: atom_id res chain seq x y z
N MET A 1 15.93 31.82 4.29
CA MET A 1 15.24 31.47 3.03
C MET A 1 14.85 32.77 2.38
N ALA A 2 15.25 33.04 1.13
CA ALA A 2 15.11 34.39 0.58
C ALA A 2 13.72 34.66 -0.03
N VAL A 3 13.20 35.87 0.14
CA VAL A 3 12.10 36.42 -0.69
C VAL A 3 12.53 36.50 -2.16
N PRO A 4 11.59 36.46 -3.12
CA PRO A 4 11.91 36.59 -4.54
C PRO A 4 12.66 37.90 -4.87
N THR A 5 13.35 37.93 -6.00
CA THR A 5 14.12 39.12 -6.44
C THR A 5 13.22 40.31 -6.76
N GLU A 6 12.00 40.04 -7.20
CA GLU A 6 10.94 40.99 -7.50
C GLU A 6 10.21 41.51 -6.25
N PHE A 7 10.48 40.92 -5.08
CA PHE A 7 9.92 41.38 -3.81
C PHE A 7 10.60 42.69 -3.37
N SER A 8 9.79 43.72 -3.19
CA SER A 8 10.20 45.08 -2.82
C SER A 8 9.17 45.69 -1.86
N THR A 9 9.50 46.77 -1.16
CA THR A 9 8.51 47.44 -0.29
C THR A 9 7.35 48.07 -1.05
N VAL A 10 7.48 48.30 -2.36
CA VAL A 10 6.38 48.76 -3.24
C VAL A 10 5.51 47.62 -3.77
N ASN A 11 5.95 46.37 -3.65
CA ASN A 11 5.14 45.19 -3.94
C ASN A 11 5.58 44.02 -3.06
N ILE A 12 4.82 43.81 -1.98
CA ILE A 12 5.06 42.74 -1.00
C ILE A 12 4.07 41.58 -1.17
N SER A 13 3.36 41.52 -2.30
CA SER A 13 2.35 40.50 -2.55
C SER A 13 2.97 39.11 -2.60
N GLY A 14 2.32 38.14 -1.96
CA GLY A 14 2.75 36.74 -1.96
C GLY A 14 2.41 35.97 -0.69
N LYS A 15 2.81 34.69 -0.68
CA LYS A 15 2.66 33.81 0.48
C LYS A 15 3.99 33.59 1.18
N PHE A 16 4.02 33.85 2.49
CA PHE A 16 5.23 33.75 3.30
C PHE A 16 4.95 32.95 4.56
N VAL A 17 5.92 32.15 4.99
CA VAL A 17 5.89 31.42 6.25
C VAL A 17 6.81 32.11 7.24
N MET A 18 6.29 32.41 8.43
CA MET A 18 7.08 32.99 9.51
C MET A 18 8.13 31.99 10.01
N ASN A 19 9.40 32.40 10.02
CA ASN A 19 10.51 31.62 10.50
C ASN A 19 10.76 31.89 11.99
N LYS A 20 10.17 31.06 12.84
CA LYS A 20 10.28 31.17 14.30
C LYS A 20 11.71 31.11 14.86
N THR A 21 12.67 30.52 14.13
CA THR A 21 14.06 30.43 14.60
C THR A 21 14.81 31.75 14.37
N LEU A 22 14.39 32.52 13.36
CA LEU A 22 14.96 33.83 13.04
C LEU A 22 14.14 34.98 13.62
N SER A 23 12.89 34.73 14.00
CA SER A 23 12.02 35.69 14.68
C SER A 23 12.27 35.71 16.20
N SER A 24 12.01 36.85 16.84
CA SER A 24 11.91 36.97 18.28
C SER A 24 10.71 36.20 18.84
N ASP A 25 10.83 35.71 20.08
CA ASP A 25 9.70 35.16 20.81
C ASP A 25 8.68 36.25 21.14
N ILE A 26 7.40 35.99 20.87
CA ILE A 26 6.28 36.94 21.03
C ILE A 26 5.36 36.62 22.21
N ASP A 27 5.61 35.57 23.01
CA ASP A 27 4.74 35.18 24.14
C ASP A 27 4.51 36.35 25.12
N ASP A 28 5.56 37.09 25.47
CA ASP A 28 5.45 38.27 26.35
C ASP A 28 4.62 39.40 25.76
N MET A 29 4.76 39.66 24.46
CA MET A 29 3.98 40.68 23.77
C MET A 29 2.49 40.32 23.79
N LEU A 30 2.17 39.07 23.39
CA LEU A 30 0.80 38.56 23.42
C LEU A 30 0.22 38.58 24.85
N ARG A 31 1.04 38.30 25.88
CA ARG A 31 0.62 38.37 27.29
C ARG A 31 0.22 39.78 27.69
N LEU A 32 1.01 40.78 27.32
CA LEU A 32 0.74 42.19 27.61
C LEU A 32 -0.47 42.73 26.84
N GLN A 33 -0.76 42.15 25.67
CA GLN A 33 -1.98 42.43 24.90
C GLN A 33 -3.26 41.79 25.49
N GLY A 34 -3.15 41.05 26.60
CA GLY A 34 -4.31 40.39 27.23
C GLY A 34 -4.68 39.04 26.63
N VAL A 35 -3.89 38.50 25.69
CA VAL A 35 -4.17 37.21 25.05
C VAL A 35 -4.02 36.08 26.09
N GLY A 36 -5.07 35.27 26.26
CA GLY A 36 -5.10 34.17 27.23
C GLY A 36 -4.01 33.11 27.01
N TRP A 37 -3.54 32.50 28.10
CA TRP A 37 -2.39 31.57 28.09
C TRP A 37 -2.51 30.42 27.06
N LEU A 38 -3.70 29.82 26.94
CA LEU A 38 -3.95 28.73 25.98
C LEU A 38 -3.75 29.20 24.53
N THR A 39 -4.31 30.35 24.17
CA THR A 39 -4.18 30.96 22.84
C THR A 39 -2.72 31.31 22.53
N ARG A 40 -1.98 31.85 23.50
CA ARG A 40 -0.55 32.15 23.32
C ARG A 40 0.29 30.91 23.07
N LYS A 41 0.04 29.82 23.80
CA LYS A 41 0.73 28.54 23.54
C LYS A 41 0.36 27.95 22.19
N ALA A 42 -0.90 28.09 21.75
CA ALA A 42 -1.30 27.68 20.40
C ALA A 42 -0.57 28.47 19.30
N ILE A 43 -0.51 29.81 19.41
CA ILE A 43 0.23 30.68 18.47
C ILE A 43 1.74 30.33 18.49
N GLY A 44 2.30 30.16 19.69
CA GLY A 44 3.70 29.78 19.91
C GLY A 44 4.08 28.43 19.27
N LEU A 45 3.12 27.51 19.08
CA LEU A 45 3.34 26.21 18.43
C LEU A 45 3.02 26.21 16.93
N ALA A 46 2.04 27.00 16.48
CA ALA A 46 1.57 26.99 15.10
C ALA A 46 2.53 27.69 14.11
N THR A 47 2.84 27.04 12.98
CA THR A 47 3.41 27.74 11.81
C THR A 47 2.39 28.76 11.31
N ILE A 48 2.82 30.02 11.16
CA ILE A 48 2.02 31.13 10.67
C ILE A 48 2.39 31.37 9.20
N THR A 49 1.39 31.28 8.33
CA THR A 49 1.49 31.64 6.91
C THR A 49 0.77 32.96 6.70
N LEU A 50 1.44 33.92 6.06
CA LEU A 50 0.91 35.20 5.63
C LEU A 50 0.57 35.13 4.15
N ASP A 51 -0.67 35.41 3.77
CA ASP A 51 -1.07 35.66 2.39
C ASP A 51 -1.28 37.17 2.22
N ILE A 52 -0.40 37.81 1.47
CA ILE A 52 -0.33 39.28 1.37
C ILE A 52 -0.78 39.70 -0.03
N ASN A 53 -1.71 40.64 -0.09
CA ASN A 53 -2.15 41.33 -1.30
C ASN A 53 -1.84 42.83 -1.16
N HIS A 54 -0.86 43.32 -1.92
CA HIS A 54 -0.48 44.74 -1.99
C HIS A 54 -0.90 45.30 -3.35
N TYR A 55 -1.81 46.28 -3.34
CA TYR A 55 -2.37 46.89 -4.54
C TYR A 55 -2.60 48.39 -4.37
N ARG A 56 -2.97 49.06 -5.45
CA ARG A 56 -3.46 50.45 -5.44
C ARG A 56 -4.90 50.47 -5.92
N ASP A 57 -5.73 51.31 -5.31
CA ASP A 57 -7.11 51.53 -5.75
C ASP A 57 -7.19 52.52 -6.93
N ASP A 58 -8.42 52.84 -7.35
CA ASP A 58 -8.70 53.76 -8.46
C ASP A 58 -8.21 55.20 -8.18
N GLU A 59 -8.04 55.56 -6.90
CA GLU A 59 -7.51 56.85 -6.43
C GLU A 59 -5.99 56.82 -6.22
N ALA A 60 -5.34 55.72 -6.63
CA ALA A 60 -3.92 55.44 -6.48
C ALA A 60 -3.42 55.36 -5.03
N VAL A 61 -4.32 55.18 -4.06
CA VAL A 61 -3.97 54.93 -2.65
C VAL A 61 -3.53 53.49 -2.50
N GLU A 62 -2.45 53.27 -1.75
CA GLU A 62 -1.88 51.93 -1.53
C GLU A 62 -2.61 51.18 -0.42
N HIS A 63 -2.94 49.92 -0.69
CA HIS A 63 -3.62 49.00 0.21
C HIS A 63 -2.80 47.71 0.39
N ILE A 64 -2.77 47.20 1.62
CA ILE A 64 -2.13 45.95 1.98
C ILE A 64 -3.10 45.12 2.82
N ASP A 65 -3.56 44.02 2.25
CA ASP A 65 -4.39 43.03 2.94
C ASP A 65 -3.54 41.81 3.29
N ILE A 66 -3.58 41.39 4.54
CA ILE A 66 -2.84 40.24 5.04
C ILE A 66 -3.84 39.28 5.68
N SER A 67 -4.00 38.10 5.08
CA SER A 67 -4.71 36.98 5.70
C SER A 67 -3.71 36.03 6.34
N GLN A 68 -3.80 35.84 7.66
CA GLN A 68 -2.96 34.87 8.36
C GLN A 68 -3.65 33.51 8.39
N THR A 69 -2.87 32.43 8.26
CA THR A 69 -3.35 31.05 8.41
C THR A 69 -2.39 30.28 9.32
N LEU A 70 -2.94 29.66 10.36
CA LEU A 70 -2.22 28.81 11.29
C LEU A 70 -2.14 27.36 10.75
N THR A 71 -1.23 26.58 11.32
CA THR A 71 -1.07 25.16 10.95
C THR A 71 -2.39 24.40 11.04
N GLY A 72 -2.69 23.60 10.01
CA GLY A 72 -3.96 22.88 9.90
C GLY A 72 -5.07 23.65 9.17
N GLY A 73 -4.77 24.83 8.61
CA GLY A 73 -5.74 25.64 7.87
C GLY A 73 -6.70 26.42 8.76
N ILE A 74 -6.35 26.59 10.04
CA ILE A 74 -7.12 27.38 10.99
C ILE A 74 -6.94 28.86 10.62
N PRO A 75 -8.02 29.61 10.37
CA PRO A 75 -7.94 31.04 10.11
C PRO A 75 -7.19 31.76 11.25
N GLY A 76 -6.23 32.59 10.87
CA GLY A 76 -5.55 33.55 11.72
C GLY A 76 -6.27 34.89 11.70
N THR A 77 -5.56 35.95 12.10
CA THR A 77 -6.03 37.33 12.00
C THR A 77 -6.01 37.83 10.55
N THR A 78 -6.85 38.83 10.25
CA THR A 78 -6.82 39.55 8.99
C THR A 78 -6.41 40.99 9.27
N GLU A 79 -5.44 41.52 8.53
CA GLU A 79 -5.02 42.90 8.64
C GLU A 79 -5.32 43.62 7.32
N GLU A 80 -6.16 44.64 7.35
CA GLU A 80 -6.45 45.50 6.20
C GLU A 80 -5.81 46.87 6.45
N ARG A 81 -4.86 47.26 5.60
CA ARG A 81 -4.06 48.49 5.79
C ARG A 81 -4.19 49.39 4.57
N THR A 82 -4.64 50.62 4.78
CA THR A 82 -4.56 51.71 3.79
C THR A 82 -3.41 52.64 4.18
N LEU A 83 -2.50 52.93 3.26
CA LEU A 83 -1.29 53.72 3.52
C LEU A 83 -1.51 55.23 3.37
N ASP A 84 -2.50 55.77 4.08
CA ASP A 84 -2.89 57.19 4.04
C ASP A 84 -2.73 57.90 5.40
N TRP A 85 -2.21 57.20 6.41
CA TRP A 85 -2.04 57.66 7.79
C TRP A 85 -3.33 58.05 8.54
N ASN A 86 -4.50 57.67 8.04
CA ASN A 86 -5.78 57.87 8.73
C ASN A 86 -6.06 56.73 9.73
N GLU A 87 -6.61 57.09 10.89
CA GLU A 87 -6.99 56.14 11.93
C GLU A 87 -8.23 55.34 11.54
N ARG A 88 -8.15 54.02 11.76
CA ARG A 88 -9.24 53.08 11.49
C ARG A 88 -9.37 52.10 12.64
N THR A 89 -10.60 51.85 13.04
CA THR A 89 -10.94 50.85 14.06
C THR A 89 -11.03 49.45 13.43
N HIS A 90 -10.53 48.44 14.12
CA HIS A 90 -10.63 47.04 13.71
C HIS A 90 -10.93 46.17 14.93
N GLU A 91 -11.83 45.20 14.77
CA GLU A 91 -12.14 44.19 15.79
C GLU A 91 -11.44 42.89 15.42
N ASP A 92 -10.38 42.55 16.15
CA ASP A 92 -9.63 41.32 15.95
C ASP A 92 -10.01 40.27 17.01
N TYR A 93 -10.22 39.02 16.59
CA TYR A 93 -10.63 37.97 17.53
C TYR A 93 -9.53 37.51 18.50
N ILE A 94 -8.26 37.86 18.24
CA ILE A 94 -7.12 37.62 19.13
C ILE A 94 -6.80 38.86 19.96
N PHE A 95 -6.75 40.04 19.33
CA PHE A 95 -6.28 41.29 19.96
C PHE A 95 -7.40 42.20 20.48
N GLY A 96 -8.67 41.89 20.17
CA GLY A 96 -9.83 42.71 20.49
C GLY A 96 -9.93 43.98 19.63
N ALA A 97 -10.61 44.98 20.16
CA ALA A 97 -10.78 46.28 19.53
C ALA A 97 -9.45 47.07 19.49
N VAL A 98 -8.99 47.40 18.28
CA VAL A 98 -7.75 48.16 18.04
C VAL A 98 -8.00 49.34 17.11
N ILE A 99 -7.14 50.35 17.21
CA ILE A 99 -7.10 51.51 16.32
C ILE A 99 -5.75 51.49 15.62
N GLY A 100 -5.77 51.49 14.29
CA GLY A 100 -4.57 51.41 13.46
C GLY A 100 -4.49 52.52 12.43
N LYS A 101 -3.26 52.92 12.09
CA LYS A 101 -2.94 53.74 10.91
C LYS A 101 -1.65 53.25 10.28
N SER A 102 -1.48 53.48 8.98
CA SER A 102 -0.29 53.02 8.26
C SER A 102 0.09 54.00 7.16
N ARG A 103 1.39 54.10 6.84
CA ARG A 103 1.90 54.99 5.80
C ARG A 103 3.20 54.45 5.20
N ARG A 104 3.62 55.05 4.09
CA ARG A 104 5.00 54.96 3.63
C ARG A 104 5.87 55.93 4.44
N VAL A 105 7.06 55.50 4.84
CA VAL A 105 7.97 56.31 5.67
C VAL A 105 9.41 56.17 5.16
N LYS A 106 10.18 57.26 5.23
CA LYS A 106 11.63 57.23 5.01
C LYS A 106 12.37 56.94 6.31
N VAL A 107 13.57 56.37 6.22
CA VAL A 107 14.34 55.98 7.42
C VAL A 107 14.63 57.17 8.33
N GLU A 108 14.84 58.37 7.76
CA GLU A 108 15.14 59.59 8.49
C GLU A 108 13.94 60.14 9.28
N GLU A 109 12.72 59.76 8.91
CA GLU A 109 11.47 60.19 9.55
C GLU A 109 11.06 59.29 10.73
N ILE A 110 11.78 58.18 10.93
CA ILE A 110 11.55 57.25 12.04
C ILE A 110 12.27 57.80 13.28
N ASP A 111 11.57 57.89 14.40
CA ASP A 111 12.06 58.43 15.68
C ASP A 111 12.63 57.37 16.63
N VAL A 112 12.36 56.09 16.37
CA VAL A 112 12.84 54.95 17.18
C VAL A 112 14.05 54.29 16.52
N GLU A 113 15.20 54.30 17.19
CA GLU A 113 16.48 53.84 16.61
C GLU A 113 16.45 52.38 16.14
N PHE A 114 15.89 51.47 16.95
CA PHE A 114 15.72 50.05 16.59
C PHE A 114 14.95 49.84 15.27
N LEU A 115 14.04 50.76 14.93
CA LEU A 115 13.21 50.66 13.74
C LEU A 115 13.91 51.17 12.47
N LYS A 116 15.09 51.82 12.59
CA LYS A 116 15.89 52.33 11.45
C LYS A 116 16.89 51.32 10.89
N GLU A 117 17.23 50.30 11.66
CA GLU A 117 18.37 49.43 11.36
C GLU A 117 18.00 48.20 10.53
N GLY A 118 18.98 47.63 9.81
CA GLY A 118 18.90 46.31 9.17
C GLY A 118 18.37 46.28 7.73
N TRP A 119 17.79 47.38 7.25
CA TRP A 119 17.12 47.43 5.94
C TRP A 119 18.07 47.40 4.74
N THR A 120 17.65 46.76 3.65
CA THR A 120 18.43 46.75 2.40
C THR A 120 18.41 48.11 1.69
N PRO A 121 19.47 48.48 0.94
CA PRO A 121 19.54 49.78 0.28
C PRO A 121 18.34 50.11 -0.61
N ASP A 122 17.81 49.13 -1.32
CA ASP A 122 16.64 49.28 -2.18
C ASP A 122 15.33 49.51 -1.39
N ALA A 123 15.20 48.91 -0.21
CA ALA A 123 14.06 49.17 0.68
C ALA A 123 14.13 50.57 1.29
N VAL A 124 15.33 51.07 1.58
CA VAL A 124 15.56 52.45 2.05
C VAL A 124 15.24 53.45 0.94
N GLU A 125 15.71 53.21 -0.29
CA GLU A 125 15.48 54.07 -1.44
C GLU A 125 13.98 54.22 -1.80
N THR A 126 13.25 53.11 -1.79
CA THR A 126 11.83 53.07 -2.16
C THR A 126 10.88 53.44 -1.01
N GLY A 127 11.40 53.57 0.21
CA GLY A 127 10.63 53.82 1.42
C GLY A 127 10.11 52.53 2.08
N LEU A 128 10.02 52.58 3.41
CA LEU A 128 9.53 51.49 4.26
C LEU A 128 8.03 51.67 4.54
N ILE A 129 7.41 50.65 5.10
CA ILE A 129 6.00 50.71 5.52
C ILE A 129 5.95 50.83 7.04
N GLU A 130 5.33 51.90 7.53
CA GLU A 130 5.05 52.10 8.95
C GLU A 130 3.61 51.67 9.26
N SER A 131 3.46 50.86 10.30
CA SER A 131 2.18 50.51 10.88
C SER A 131 2.17 50.88 12.36
N TYR A 132 1.23 51.72 12.75
CA TYR A 132 0.97 52.08 14.14
C TYR A 132 -0.35 51.45 14.55
N VAL A 133 -0.35 50.66 15.62
CA VAL A 133 -1.56 50.04 16.16
C VAL A 133 -1.58 50.24 17.67
N GLU A 134 -2.71 50.67 18.21
CA GLU A 134 -2.96 50.74 19.64
C GLU A 134 -4.28 50.07 19.99
N SER A 135 -4.39 49.62 21.23
CA SER A 135 -5.66 49.12 21.76
C SER A 135 -6.69 50.25 21.87
N ASP A 136 -7.94 50.01 21.45
CA ASP A 136 -9.08 50.84 21.80
C ASP A 136 -9.38 50.59 23.29
N THR A 137 -8.67 51.30 24.17
CA THR A 137 -8.65 51.04 25.63
C THR A 137 -10.07 51.04 26.23
N PRO A 138 -10.97 51.98 25.88
CA PRO A 138 -12.36 51.95 26.35
C PRO A 138 -13.11 50.65 26.04
N LYS A 139 -12.80 49.96 24.93
CA LYS A 139 -13.46 48.71 24.53
C LYS A 139 -12.71 47.45 24.93
N SER A 140 -11.38 47.47 24.85
CA SER A 140 -10.52 46.31 25.07
C SER A 140 -10.14 46.10 26.55
N GLY A 141 -10.26 47.13 27.39
CA GLY A 141 -9.94 47.04 28.82
C GLY A 141 -8.44 46.90 29.13
N THR A 142 -7.57 47.05 28.12
CA THR A 142 -6.11 47.04 28.24
C THR A 142 -5.53 48.18 27.39
N THR A 143 -4.32 48.63 27.72
CA THR A 143 -3.63 49.69 26.99
C THR A 143 -2.30 49.17 26.47
N TRP A 144 -2.10 49.18 25.16
CA TRP A 144 -0.81 48.87 24.55
C TRP A 144 -0.67 49.54 23.18
N ILE A 145 0.56 49.73 22.76
CA ILE A 145 0.92 50.32 21.46
C ILE A 145 1.94 49.41 20.77
N ALA A 146 1.77 49.17 19.47
CA ALA A 146 2.70 48.45 18.62
C ALA A 146 3.05 49.33 17.40
N ARG A 147 4.28 49.83 17.37
CA ARG A 147 4.84 50.52 16.21
C ARG A 147 5.71 49.55 15.41
N GLN A 148 5.39 49.38 14.14
CA GLN A 148 6.05 48.41 13.28
C GLN A 148 6.60 49.08 12.03
N ILE A 149 7.82 48.69 11.65
CA ILE A 149 8.40 49.02 10.35
C ILE A 149 8.61 47.73 9.58
N TRP A 150 8.12 47.70 8.35
CA TRP A 150 8.22 46.55 7.47
C TRP A 150 9.16 46.84 6.31
N GLY A 151 9.99 45.86 5.99
CA GLY A 151 11.02 46.01 4.96
C GLY A 151 11.67 44.68 4.59
N ILE A 152 12.85 44.80 4.00
CA ILE A 152 13.66 43.67 3.57
C ILE A 152 15.01 43.76 4.28
N GLU A 153 15.48 42.62 4.78
CA GLU A 153 16.78 42.51 5.42
C GLU A 153 17.59 41.35 4.82
N VAL A 154 18.91 41.45 4.86
CA VAL A 154 19.78 40.32 4.49
C VAL A 154 20.18 39.54 5.74
N ILE A 155 19.73 38.29 5.83
CA ILE A 155 20.06 37.37 6.93
C ILE A 155 20.71 36.14 6.33
N ASN A 156 21.92 35.80 6.78
CA ASN A 156 22.71 34.68 6.23
C ASN A 156 22.81 34.74 4.69
N ASP A 157 23.16 35.91 4.14
CA ASP A 157 23.24 36.20 2.71
C ASP A 157 21.92 36.02 1.91
N GLN A 158 20.78 36.07 2.60
CA GLN A 158 19.45 35.90 2.00
C GLN A 158 18.49 37.05 2.37
N ARG A 159 17.93 37.71 1.35
CA ARG A 159 16.88 38.73 1.51
C ARG A 159 15.65 38.12 2.17
N SER A 160 15.16 38.63 3.28
CA SER A 160 13.97 38.13 3.97
C SER A 160 12.97 39.25 4.19
N TYR A 161 11.67 38.94 4.15
CA TYR A 161 10.65 39.90 4.56
C TYR A 161 10.68 40.01 6.07
N ALA A 162 10.85 41.22 6.58
CA ALA A 162 11.04 41.47 8.00
C ALA A 162 10.07 42.54 8.52
N ARG A 163 9.63 42.36 9.77
CA ARG A 163 8.89 43.36 10.54
C ARG A 163 9.63 43.62 11.84
N HIS A 164 10.07 44.85 12.06
CA HIS A 164 10.58 45.31 13.35
C HIS A 164 9.43 45.94 14.13
N ILE A 165 9.28 45.56 15.40
CA ILE A 165 8.17 45.97 16.25
C ILE A 165 8.75 46.56 17.53
N MET A 166 8.40 47.82 17.80
CA MET A 166 8.52 48.44 19.12
C MET A 166 7.15 48.39 19.79
N PHE A 167 7.04 47.58 20.83
CA PHE A 167 5.80 47.39 21.58
C PHE A 167 5.89 48.06 22.95
N THR A 168 4.85 48.77 23.35
CA THR A 168 4.70 49.40 24.67
C THR A 168 3.50 48.78 25.37
N GLY A 169 3.72 48.15 26.53
CA GLY A 169 2.69 47.49 27.32
C GLY A 169 1.89 48.42 28.26
N PRO A 170 0.94 47.86 29.02
CA PRO A 170 0.03 48.61 29.88
C PRO A 170 0.70 49.40 31.02
N GLN A 171 1.91 49.00 31.42
CA GLN A 171 2.69 49.66 32.47
C GLN A 171 3.88 50.43 31.88
N GLY A 172 3.90 50.65 30.56
CA GLY A 172 5.01 51.30 29.86
C GLY A 172 6.17 50.36 29.53
N GLU A 173 5.97 49.03 29.58
CA GLU A 173 7.01 48.07 29.25
C GLU A 173 7.36 48.14 27.75
N ALA A 174 8.61 48.46 27.43
CA ALA A 174 9.08 48.51 26.05
C ALA A 174 9.70 47.17 25.62
N LEU A 175 9.18 46.56 24.55
CA LEU A 175 9.68 45.32 23.95
C LEU A 175 10.06 45.56 22.48
N GLN A 176 11.28 45.17 22.12
CA GLN A 176 11.73 45.11 20.73
C GLN A 176 11.56 43.68 20.20
N LYS A 177 10.83 43.52 19.10
CA LYS A 177 10.60 42.22 18.46
C LYS A 177 10.89 42.31 16.96
N ARG A 178 11.46 41.25 16.42
CA ARG A 178 11.78 41.10 15.00
C ARG A 178 11.09 39.87 14.45
N LEU A 179 10.27 40.01 13.43
CA LEU A 179 9.57 38.88 12.79
C LEU A 179 10.10 38.69 11.38
N ILE A 180 10.62 37.50 11.09
CA ILE A 180 11.21 37.13 9.81
C ILE A 180 10.30 36.14 9.09
N SER A 181 9.95 36.45 7.86
CA SER A 181 9.11 35.63 7.00
C SER A 181 9.83 35.29 5.70
N SER A 182 9.64 34.06 5.23
CA SER A 182 10.30 33.53 4.03
C SER A 182 9.34 32.79 3.12
N SER A 183 9.67 32.72 1.82
CA SER A 183 8.89 31.97 0.82
C SER A 183 8.90 30.45 1.07
N ASP A 184 7.91 29.74 0.51
CA ASP A 184 7.73 28.27 0.52
C ASP A 184 9.05 27.46 0.31
N PRO A 185 9.11 26.19 0.76
CA PRO A 185 10.31 25.37 0.63
C PRO A 185 10.84 25.32 -0.81
N ARG A 186 12.15 25.59 -0.96
CA ARG A 186 12.84 25.44 -2.24
C ARG A 186 12.95 23.96 -2.61
N PRO A 187 12.75 23.57 -3.88
CA PRO A 187 13.06 22.23 -4.35
C PRO A 187 14.55 21.90 -4.07
N LEU A 188 14.83 20.73 -3.50
CA LEU A 188 16.16 20.17 -3.24
C LEU A 188 17.02 20.14 -4.50
N LEU A 189 16.40 19.89 -5.65
CA LEU A 189 17.09 19.79 -6.94
C LEU A 189 17.41 21.16 -7.56
N ASN A 190 17.02 22.27 -6.94
CA ASN A 190 17.56 23.59 -7.28
C ASN A 190 18.90 23.80 -6.57
N ILE A 191 19.91 23.05 -7.00
CA ILE A 191 21.25 23.04 -6.40
C ILE A 191 21.98 24.31 -6.82
N ALA A 192 22.43 25.08 -5.83
CA ALA A 192 23.38 26.17 -6.02
C ALA A 192 24.70 25.75 -5.36
N PHE A 193 25.70 25.39 -6.18
CA PHE A 193 27.02 25.02 -5.72
C PHE A 193 27.98 26.19 -5.95
N THR A 194 28.57 26.69 -4.87
CA THR A 194 29.59 27.74 -4.88
C THR A 194 30.92 27.16 -4.45
N TRP A 195 31.88 27.05 -5.38
CA TRP A 195 33.26 26.66 -5.06
C TRP A 195 34.24 27.71 -5.56
N ARG A 196 34.94 28.34 -4.60
CA ARG A 196 35.82 29.50 -4.83
C ARG A 196 35.10 30.62 -5.60
N ARG A 197 35.45 30.80 -6.88
CA ARG A 197 34.92 31.83 -7.79
C ARG A 197 33.82 31.31 -8.73
N TRP A 198 33.56 30.00 -8.74
CA TRP A 198 32.57 29.38 -9.62
C TRP A 198 31.24 29.23 -8.89
N ARG A 199 30.17 29.79 -9.47
CA ARG A 199 28.79 29.62 -9.02
C ARG A 199 28.03 28.79 -10.08
N LEU A 200 27.74 27.53 -9.78
CA LEU A 200 26.88 26.69 -10.61
C LEU A 200 25.47 26.69 -10.00
N ARG A 201 24.49 27.20 -10.74
CA ARG A 201 23.06 27.07 -10.39
C ARG A 201 22.42 26.11 -11.38
N LEU A 202 21.86 25.01 -10.89
CA LEU A 202 21.08 24.05 -11.67
C LEU A 202 19.61 24.16 -11.26
N PRO A 203 18.83 25.03 -11.92
CA PRO A 203 17.44 25.30 -11.53
C PRO A 203 16.46 24.24 -12.10
N ILE A 204 16.79 22.95 -12.01
CA ILE A 204 16.13 21.84 -12.74
C ILE A 204 14.61 21.88 -12.60
N GLU A 205 14.11 21.92 -11.36
CA GLU A 205 12.68 21.90 -11.05
C GLU A 205 11.98 23.16 -11.55
N SER A 206 12.63 24.32 -11.41
CA SER A 206 12.03 25.58 -11.87
C SER A 206 12.04 25.71 -13.40
N THR A 207 13.04 25.14 -14.08
CA THR A 207 13.06 25.03 -15.55
C THR A 207 11.94 24.13 -16.02
N LEU A 208 11.76 22.96 -15.38
CA LEU A 208 10.65 22.05 -15.68
C LEU A 208 9.30 22.71 -15.48
N ILE A 209 9.10 23.44 -14.36
CA ILE A 209 7.85 24.18 -14.12
C ILE A 209 7.60 25.16 -15.26
N LYS A 210 8.57 26.04 -15.55
CA LYS A 210 8.44 27.05 -16.60
C LYS A 210 8.14 26.45 -17.97
N SER A 211 8.83 25.37 -18.35
CA SER A 211 8.64 24.72 -19.67
C SER A 211 7.28 24.03 -19.81
N THR A 212 6.62 23.68 -18.70
CA THR A 212 5.36 22.91 -18.70
C THR A 212 4.15 23.71 -18.22
N VAL A 213 4.28 25.01 -17.90
CA VAL A 213 3.15 25.88 -17.48
C VAL A 213 1.99 25.86 -18.46
N LEU A 214 2.25 25.83 -19.76
CA LEU A 214 1.19 25.77 -20.77
C LEU A 214 0.41 24.45 -20.73
N LEU A 215 1.06 23.37 -20.29
CA LEU A 215 0.46 22.03 -20.20
C LEU A 215 -0.41 21.85 -18.94
N THR A 216 -0.38 22.79 -17.99
CA THR A 216 -1.21 22.71 -16.77
C THR A 216 -2.62 23.28 -16.95
N LYS A 217 -3.04 23.59 -18.18
CA LYS A 217 -4.38 24.12 -18.47
C LYS A 217 -5.43 23.00 -18.26
N PRO A 218 -6.58 23.28 -17.62
CA PRO A 218 -7.58 22.26 -17.30
C PRO A 218 -8.09 21.45 -18.50
N TRP A 219 -8.20 22.06 -19.69
CA TRP A 219 -8.65 21.37 -20.90
C TRP A 219 -7.64 20.33 -21.41
N ILE A 220 -6.33 20.57 -21.24
CA ILE A 220 -5.28 19.61 -21.61
C ILE A 220 -5.38 18.39 -20.71
N PHE A 221 -5.59 18.61 -19.40
CA PHE A 221 -5.84 17.54 -18.45
C PHE A 221 -7.09 16.73 -18.81
N ALA A 222 -8.19 17.38 -19.23
CA ALA A 222 -9.40 16.68 -19.67
C ALA A 222 -9.16 15.82 -20.93
N VAL A 223 -8.46 16.35 -21.94
CA VAL A 223 -8.07 15.59 -23.14
C VAL A 223 -7.16 14.42 -22.77
N PHE A 224 -6.21 14.63 -21.87
CA PHE A 224 -5.32 13.57 -21.38
C PHE A 224 -6.10 12.46 -20.65
N CYS A 225 -7.08 12.80 -19.81
CA CYS A 225 -7.95 11.81 -19.17
C CYS A 225 -8.73 10.98 -20.20
N ALA A 226 -9.30 11.62 -21.21
CA ALA A 226 -10.01 10.91 -22.29
C ALA A 226 -9.06 9.99 -23.07
N ALA A 227 -7.87 10.47 -23.43
CA ALA A 227 -6.85 9.67 -24.10
C ALA A 227 -6.41 8.47 -23.25
N TYR A 228 -6.17 8.66 -21.96
CA TYR A 228 -5.85 7.58 -21.02
C TYR A 228 -6.94 6.52 -20.98
N ILE A 229 -8.21 6.90 -20.81
CA ILE A 229 -9.34 5.95 -20.74
C ILE A 229 -9.45 5.15 -22.04
N ILE A 230 -9.31 5.81 -23.19
CA ILE A 230 -9.34 5.15 -24.51
C ILE A 230 -8.17 4.17 -24.65
N SER A 231 -6.94 4.62 -24.36
CA SER A 231 -5.73 3.77 -24.43
C SER A 231 -5.84 2.57 -23.49
N LEU A 232 -6.26 2.79 -22.25
CA LEU A 232 -6.47 1.74 -21.26
C LEU A 232 -7.52 0.73 -21.75
N SER A 233 -8.63 1.19 -22.35
CA SER A 233 -9.66 0.32 -22.90
C SER A 233 -9.13 -0.62 -23.99
N PHE A 234 -8.30 -0.11 -24.91
CA PHE A 234 -7.64 -0.95 -25.91
C PHE A 234 -6.64 -1.93 -25.27
N PHE A 235 -5.95 -1.49 -24.23
CA PHE A 235 -4.99 -2.29 -23.48
C PHE A 235 -5.67 -3.48 -22.79
N ILE A 236 -6.76 -3.21 -22.05
CA ILE A 236 -7.61 -4.20 -21.39
C ILE A 236 -8.18 -5.18 -22.42
N ARG A 237 -8.70 -4.68 -23.55
CA ARG A 237 -9.23 -5.52 -24.61
C ARG A 237 -8.19 -6.53 -25.09
N THR A 238 -6.96 -6.08 -25.30
CA THR A 238 -5.86 -6.92 -25.78
C THR A 238 -5.37 -7.90 -24.71
N GLN A 239 -5.32 -7.46 -23.46
CA GLN A 239 -4.89 -8.29 -22.34
C GLN A 239 -5.90 -9.41 -22.03
N SER A 240 -7.20 -9.12 -22.08
CA SER A 240 -8.21 -9.96 -21.41
C SER A 240 -9.36 -10.44 -22.30
N PHE A 241 -9.62 -9.81 -23.45
CA PHE A 241 -10.86 -10.04 -24.20
C PHE A 241 -10.66 -10.45 -25.67
N LEU A 242 -9.42 -10.66 -26.12
CA LEU A 242 -9.12 -11.24 -27.45
C LEU A 242 -8.91 -12.75 -27.42
N THR A 243 -8.53 -13.31 -26.28
CA THR A 243 -8.46 -14.76 -26.05
C THR A 243 -9.82 -15.24 -25.50
N PRO A 244 -10.34 -16.42 -25.88
CA PRO A 244 -11.55 -17.00 -25.30
C PRO A 244 -11.48 -17.03 -23.76
N SER A 245 -12.57 -16.64 -23.10
CA SER A 245 -12.61 -16.57 -21.63
C SER A 245 -12.40 -17.94 -20.97
N SER A 246 -12.86 -19.01 -21.60
CA SER A 246 -12.69 -20.40 -21.14
C SER A 246 -11.24 -20.88 -21.15
N SER A 247 -10.35 -20.21 -21.87
CA SER A 247 -8.93 -20.59 -21.95
C SER A 247 -8.08 -19.95 -20.85
N TYR A 248 -8.58 -18.97 -20.11
CA TYR A 248 -7.78 -18.37 -19.04
C TYR A 248 -7.75 -19.28 -17.83
N ILE A 249 -6.55 -19.52 -17.32
CA ILE A 249 -6.33 -20.27 -16.10
C ILE A 249 -5.45 -19.49 -15.12
N GLY A 250 -5.58 -19.80 -13.84
CA GLY A 250 -4.73 -19.26 -12.79
C GLY A 250 -3.42 -20.02 -12.68
N CYS A 251 -2.45 -19.45 -11.95
CA CYS A 251 -1.16 -20.12 -11.72
C CYS A 251 -1.27 -21.41 -10.90
N THR A 252 -2.36 -21.61 -10.16
CA THR A 252 -2.64 -22.79 -9.33
C THR A 252 -3.68 -23.73 -9.96
N SER A 253 -4.07 -23.51 -11.22
CA SER A 253 -5.04 -24.39 -11.90
C SER A 253 -4.45 -25.77 -12.13
N THR A 254 -5.23 -26.80 -11.79
CA THR A 254 -4.91 -28.24 -11.90
C THR A 254 -6.12 -28.99 -12.46
N TYR A 255 -5.92 -30.23 -12.90
CA TYR A 255 -6.99 -31.16 -13.25
C TYR A 255 -7.39 -32.10 -12.10
N TRP A 256 -6.54 -32.20 -11.08
CA TRP A 256 -6.79 -33.02 -9.90
C TRP A 256 -6.73 -32.14 -8.65
N LEU A 257 -7.75 -32.27 -7.80
CA LEU A 257 -7.89 -31.54 -6.54
C LEU A 257 -7.23 -32.31 -5.39
N ALA A 258 -6.98 -31.65 -4.27
CA ALA A 258 -6.32 -32.27 -3.13
C ALA A 258 -7.24 -33.29 -2.44
N ASN A 259 -6.64 -34.30 -1.80
CA ASN A 259 -7.32 -35.33 -1.02
C ASN A 259 -8.48 -35.99 -1.79
N ASP A 260 -9.66 -36.02 -1.19
CA ASP A 260 -10.92 -36.54 -1.74
C ASP A 260 -11.67 -35.53 -2.60
N GLY A 261 -11.10 -34.37 -2.92
CA GLY A 261 -11.76 -33.34 -3.71
C GLY A 261 -12.09 -33.72 -5.16
N CYS A 262 -11.65 -34.88 -5.64
CA CYS A 262 -12.09 -35.45 -6.92
C CYS A 262 -13.16 -36.55 -6.77
N GLY A 263 -13.62 -36.81 -5.55
CA GLY A 263 -14.58 -37.85 -5.22
C GLY A 263 -14.09 -39.28 -5.46
N LEU A 264 -15.01 -40.23 -5.28
CA LEU A 264 -14.73 -41.65 -5.34
C LEU A 264 -14.24 -42.05 -6.73
N ASN A 265 -13.06 -42.67 -6.80
CA ASN A 265 -12.34 -43.02 -8.04
C ASN A 265 -11.97 -41.82 -8.93
N GLY A 266 -12.12 -40.58 -8.45
CA GLY A 266 -11.82 -39.37 -9.21
C GLY A 266 -12.95 -38.86 -10.10
N GLU A 267 -14.19 -39.37 -9.93
CA GLU A 267 -15.32 -39.10 -10.83
C GLU A 267 -15.64 -37.61 -11.02
N GLU A 268 -15.34 -36.75 -10.04
CA GLU A 268 -15.58 -35.31 -10.13
C GLU A 268 -14.49 -34.56 -10.93
N CYS A 269 -13.37 -35.22 -11.21
CA CYS A 269 -12.24 -34.70 -11.99
C CYS A 269 -12.17 -35.28 -13.41
N GLU A 270 -13.26 -35.88 -13.88
CA GLU A 270 -13.41 -36.27 -15.28
C GLU A 270 -13.44 -35.04 -16.22
N PRO A 271 -13.03 -35.19 -17.49
CA PRO A 271 -12.59 -36.41 -18.15
C PRO A 271 -11.12 -36.77 -17.88
N PHE A 272 -10.77 -38.06 -17.86
CA PHE A 272 -9.39 -38.50 -17.64
C PHE A 272 -8.52 -38.54 -18.92
N SER A 273 -9.13 -38.70 -20.10
CA SER A 273 -8.42 -38.89 -21.37
C SER A 273 -9.21 -38.37 -22.57
N ASN A 274 -8.60 -38.38 -23.75
CA ASN A 274 -9.23 -38.00 -25.04
C ASN A 274 -9.84 -36.60 -25.06
N SER A 275 -9.29 -35.71 -24.22
CA SER A 275 -9.67 -34.31 -24.14
C SER A 275 -8.44 -33.45 -24.39
N THR A 276 -8.61 -32.39 -25.16
CA THR A 276 -7.59 -31.36 -25.38
C THR A 276 -8.09 -30.05 -24.83
N PHE A 277 -7.17 -29.26 -24.29
CA PHE A 277 -7.49 -27.96 -23.72
C PHE A 277 -6.47 -26.91 -24.12
N ASP A 278 -6.95 -25.90 -24.84
CA ASP A 278 -6.21 -24.70 -25.17
C ASP A 278 -6.29 -23.72 -23.98
N PHE A 279 -5.15 -23.42 -23.38
CA PHE A 279 -5.08 -22.55 -22.20
C PHE A 279 -4.12 -21.38 -22.37
N ARG A 280 -4.34 -20.32 -21.58
CA ARG A 280 -3.49 -19.15 -21.47
C ARG A 280 -3.13 -18.90 -20.02
N CYS A 281 -1.83 -18.86 -19.76
CA CYS A 281 -1.24 -18.59 -18.46
C CYS A 281 -0.80 -17.14 -18.32
N PRO A 282 -0.99 -16.54 -17.14
CA PRO A 282 -0.41 -15.26 -16.83
C PRO A 282 1.12 -15.33 -16.67
N SER A 283 1.77 -14.17 -16.74
CA SER A 283 3.18 -14.03 -16.31
C SER A 283 3.31 -14.13 -14.79
N GLN A 284 4.52 -14.40 -14.28
CA GLN A 284 4.88 -14.46 -12.86
C GLN A 284 4.28 -15.67 -12.11
N CYS A 285 3.96 -16.76 -12.82
CA CYS A 285 3.47 -17.99 -12.18
C CYS A 285 4.59 -18.83 -11.54
N MET A 286 5.87 -18.61 -11.88
CA MET A 286 6.99 -19.36 -11.30
C MET A 286 7.16 -19.10 -9.80
N SER A 287 6.73 -17.94 -9.30
CA SER A 287 6.78 -17.58 -7.88
C SER A 287 5.54 -17.99 -7.09
N VAL A 288 4.53 -18.60 -7.72
CA VAL A 288 3.32 -19.06 -7.04
C VAL A 288 3.57 -20.44 -6.44
N ILE A 289 3.49 -20.51 -5.11
CA ILE A 289 3.89 -21.68 -4.32
C ILE A 289 2.75 -22.20 -3.45
N LEU A 290 2.82 -23.48 -3.09
CA LEU A 290 1.99 -24.07 -2.03
C LEU A 290 2.28 -23.37 -0.69
N GLN A 291 1.25 -22.76 -0.11
CA GLN A 291 1.35 -22.08 1.18
C GLN A 291 1.18 -23.02 2.36
N ASN A 292 0.31 -24.03 2.19
CA ASN A 292 0.20 -25.16 3.09
C ASN A 292 0.85 -26.40 2.43
N PRO A 293 1.45 -27.30 3.22
CA PRO A 293 2.04 -28.52 2.69
C PRO A 293 1.00 -29.38 1.96
N ARG A 294 1.42 -30.04 0.88
CA ARG A 294 0.60 -31.02 0.16
C ARG A 294 1.35 -32.31 -0.08
N THR A 295 0.70 -33.43 0.17
CA THR A 295 1.33 -34.75 0.21
C THR A 295 1.09 -35.49 -1.09
N ILE A 296 2.18 -35.90 -1.76
CA ILE A 296 2.16 -36.69 -2.97
C ILE A 296 2.87 -38.02 -2.70
N GLY A 297 2.13 -39.13 -2.71
CA GLY A 297 2.65 -40.43 -2.25
C GLY A 297 3.23 -40.38 -0.83
N ALA A 298 4.55 -40.43 -0.68
CA ALA A 298 5.21 -40.30 0.63
C ALA A 298 5.89 -38.94 0.87
N GLU A 299 5.90 -38.05 -0.13
CA GLU A 299 6.61 -36.78 -0.07
C GLU A 299 5.65 -35.63 0.25
N GLU A 300 6.06 -34.76 1.17
CA GLU A 300 5.33 -33.56 1.52
C GLU A 300 5.96 -32.34 0.83
N MET A 301 5.15 -31.65 0.03
CA MET A 301 5.55 -30.51 -0.80
C MET A 301 5.05 -29.21 -0.18
N ALA A 302 5.97 -28.33 0.23
CA ALA A 302 5.64 -27.02 0.78
C ALA A 302 6.53 -25.92 0.19
N TYR A 303 5.99 -24.71 0.02
CA TYR A 303 6.71 -23.53 -0.44
C TYR A 303 7.38 -23.65 -1.81
N VAL A 304 6.85 -24.53 -2.67
CA VAL A 304 7.25 -24.68 -4.08
C VAL A 304 6.01 -24.73 -4.98
N PRO A 305 6.13 -24.42 -6.29
CA PRO A 305 5.08 -24.74 -7.24
C PRO A 305 4.88 -26.26 -7.31
N LEU A 306 3.63 -26.73 -7.26
CA LEU A 306 3.35 -28.17 -7.31
C LEU A 306 3.52 -28.70 -8.73
N ILE A 307 4.50 -29.56 -8.95
CA ILE A 307 4.73 -30.22 -10.24
C ILE A 307 5.16 -31.66 -9.98
N VAL A 308 4.50 -32.61 -10.65
CA VAL A 308 4.76 -34.04 -10.53
C VAL A 308 4.98 -34.63 -11.93
N GLY A 309 6.15 -35.22 -12.16
CA GLY A 309 6.53 -35.80 -13.45
C GLY A 309 7.28 -34.86 -14.39
N GLY A 310 7.13 -35.09 -15.70
CA GLY A 310 7.74 -34.33 -16.79
C GLY A 310 9.14 -34.78 -17.20
N GLY A 311 9.76 -35.71 -16.47
CA GLY A 311 11.12 -36.22 -16.66
C GLY A 311 11.25 -37.39 -17.64
N ASP A 312 10.16 -37.96 -18.12
CA ASP A 312 10.16 -38.96 -19.20
C ASP A 312 10.32 -38.31 -20.58
N ASP A 313 10.61 -39.13 -21.60
CA ASP A 313 10.87 -38.67 -22.98
C ASP A 313 9.72 -37.84 -23.58
N LEU A 314 8.49 -38.14 -23.17
CA LEU A 314 7.28 -37.46 -23.64
C LEU A 314 6.78 -36.36 -22.69
N GLN A 315 7.53 -36.04 -21.64
CA GLN A 315 7.23 -35.00 -20.65
C GLN A 315 5.79 -35.08 -20.10
N THR A 316 5.46 -36.25 -19.53
CA THR A 316 4.17 -36.57 -18.95
C THR A 316 4.05 -36.00 -17.54
N TYR A 317 3.06 -35.14 -17.32
CA TYR A 317 2.77 -34.54 -16.02
C TYR A 317 1.52 -35.17 -15.39
N ARG A 318 1.52 -35.27 -14.05
CA ARG A 318 0.36 -35.74 -13.29
C ARG A 318 -0.70 -34.64 -13.16
N GLY A 319 -1.97 -35.03 -13.06
CA GLY A 319 -3.14 -34.14 -13.09
C GLY A 319 -3.18 -33.03 -12.05
N ASP A 320 -2.52 -33.20 -10.91
CA ASP A 320 -2.41 -32.24 -9.82
C ASP A 320 -1.28 -31.22 -10.00
N SER A 321 -0.48 -31.33 -11.06
CA SER A 321 0.56 -30.35 -11.39
C SER A 321 -0.06 -29.01 -11.75
N PHE A 322 0.48 -27.91 -11.22
CA PHE A 322 0.15 -26.54 -11.63
C PHE A 322 0.46 -26.38 -13.12
N ILE A 323 -0.59 -26.27 -13.94
CA ILE A 323 -0.49 -26.35 -15.42
C ILE A 323 0.49 -25.30 -15.95
N CYS A 324 0.41 -24.06 -15.46
CA CYS A 324 1.30 -22.98 -15.89
C CYS A 324 2.77 -23.21 -15.50
N ALA A 325 3.02 -23.76 -14.32
CA ALA A 325 4.37 -24.08 -13.87
C ALA A 325 4.94 -25.25 -14.69
N ALA A 326 4.17 -26.30 -14.91
CA ALA A 326 4.55 -27.43 -15.77
C ALA A 326 4.86 -26.97 -17.22
N ALA A 327 4.04 -26.09 -17.80
CA ALA A 327 4.26 -25.54 -19.14
C ALA A 327 5.56 -24.73 -19.26
N MET A 328 5.91 -23.97 -18.21
CA MET A 328 7.18 -23.26 -18.14
C MET A 328 8.37 -24.21 -17.91
N GLN A 329 8.20 -25.26 -17.11
CA GLN A 329 9.23 -26.30 -16.92
C GLN A 329 9.51 -27.05 -18.23
N ALA A 330 8.46 -27.31 -19.03
CA ALA A 330 8.53 -27.88 -20.39
C ALA A 330 9.17 -26.93 -21.41
N GLY A 331 9.23 -25.62 -21.13
CA GLY A 331 9.88 -24.63 -21.99
C GLY A 331 8.98 -23.98 -23.04
N LEU A 332 7.64 -24.09 -22.90
CA LEU A 332 6.68 -23.55 -23.87
C LEU A 332 6.66 -22.01 -23.88
N PHE A 333 6.88 -21.39 -22.72
CA PHE A 333 6.97 -19.94 -22.58
C PHE A 333 7.74 -19.53 -21.32
N SER A 334 8.10 -18.25 -21.24
CA SER A 334 8.88 -17.68 -20.14
C SER A 334 7.98 -17.02 -19.09
N ASP A 335 8.38 -17.10 -17.82
CA ASP A 335 7.69 -16.48 -16.69
C ASP A 335 7.39 -14.98 -16.88
N SER A 336 8.29 -14.22 -17.51
CA SER A 336 8.12 -12.77 -17.73
C SER A 336 7.05 -12.39 -18.76
N ARG A 337 6.61 -13.33 -19.60
CA ARG A 337 5.67 -13.09 -20.70
C ARG A 337 4.35 -13.83 -20.55
N GLY A 338 4.29 -14.87 -19.72
CA GLY A 338 3.20 -15.85 -19.80
C GLY A 338 3.14 -16.47 -21.21
N GLY A 339 2.06 -17.17 -21.52
CA GLY A 339 1.88 -17.78 -22.83
C GLY A 339 0.60 -18.58 -22.95
N CYS A 340 0.37 -19.11 -24.15
CA CYS A 340 -0.64 -20.13 -24.38
C CYS A 340 0.04 -21.44 -24.74
N ALA A 341 -0.65 -22.53 -24.46
CA ALA A 341 -0.32 -23.84 -24.97
C ALA A 341 -1.59 -24.68 -25.04
N THR A 342 -1.46 -25.83 -25.70
CA THR A 342 -2.47 -26.88 -25.66
C THR A 342 -1.92 -28.02 -24.81
N LEU A 343 -2.77 -28.61 -24.00
CA LEU A 343 -2.49 -29.91 -23.39
C LEU A 343 -3.50 -30.96 -23.85
N SER A 344 -3.07 -32.21 -23.83
CA SER A 344 -3.88 -33.39 -24.08
C SER A 344 -3.89 -34.30 -22.86
N LEU A 345 -5.07 -34.72 -22.44
CA LEU A 345 -5.26 -35.70 -21.37
C LEU A 345 -5.04 -37.10 -21.92
N ILE A 346 -4.12 -37.85 -21.31
CA ILE A 346 -3.70 -39.18 -21.78
C ILE A 346 -4.22 -40.32 -20.88
N GLY A 347 -4.90 -40.00 -19.77
CA GLY A 347 -5.44 -40.99 -18.84
C GLY A 347 -4.40 -41.59 -17.90
N ASN A 348 -4.55 -42.90 -17.63
CA ASN A 348 -3.70 -43.64 -16.71
C ASN A 348 -2.23 -43.59 -17.16
N TYR A 349 -1.37 -43.17 -16.25
CA TYR A 349 0.08 -43.23 -16.43
C TYR A 349 0.73 -43.78 -15.17
N THR A 350 1.83 -44.52 -15.35
CA THR A 350 2.55 -45.19 -14.26
C THR A 350 3.98 -44.68 -14.22
N ASN A 351 4.50 -44.44 -13.01
CA ASN A 351 5.88 -44.05 -12.76
C ASN A 351 6.26 -42.68 -13.36
N PHE A 352 5.80 -41.61 -12.72
CA PHE A 352 6.19 -40.24 -13.07
C PHE A 352 7.62 -39.99 -12.63
N ILE A 353 8.45 -39.47 -13.54
CA ILE A 353 9.86 -39.15 -13.29
C ILE A 353 9.98 -37.65 -13.04
N GLY A 354 10.51 -37.26 -11.88
CA GLY A 354 10.80 -35.86 -11.56
C GLY A 354 11.98 -35.29 -12.36
N ARG A 355 12.02 -33.97 -12.53
CA ARG A 355 13.11 -33.26 -13.23
C ARG A 355 13.33 -31.87 -12.69
N THR A 356 14.47 -31.29 -13.03
CA THR A 356 14.70 -29.84 -12.87
C THR A 356 14.98 -29.23 -14.22
N ALA A 357 14.16 -28.26 -14.63
CA ALA A 357 14.35 -27.54 -15.88
C ALA A 357 13.80 -26.12 -15.77
N HIS A 358 14.43 -25.17 -16.46
CA HIS A 358 14.01 -23.77 -16.51
C HIS A 358 13.80 -23.11 -15.13
N GLY A 359 14.51 -23.57 -14.10
CA GLY A 359 14.37 -23.05 -12.73
C GLY A 359 13.21 -23.64 -11.91
N LEU A 360 12.51 -24.65 -12.43
CA LEU A 360 11.43 -25.36 -11.76
C LEU A 360 11.82 -26.81 -11.49
N TYR A 361 11.48 -27.28 -10.28
CA TYR A 361 11.68 -28.65 -9.81
C TYR A 361 10.34 -29.39 -9.79
N SER A 362 10.34 -30.66 -10.21
CA SER A 362 9.21 -31.57 -10.07
C SER A 362 9.64 -32.86 -9.38
N ILE A 363 8.72 -33.44 -8.62
CA ILE A 363 8.92 -34.72 -7.94
C ILE A 363 8.48 -35.90 -8.82
N GLY A 364 8.91 -37.10 -8.45
CA GLY A 364 8.44 -38.33 -9.05
C GLY A 364 7.22 -38.89 -8.33
N PHE A 365 6.57 -39.89 -8.94
CA PHE A 365 5.50 -40.65 -8.31
C PHE A 365 5.56 -42.11 -8.81
N PRO A 366 6.05 -43.07 -7.99
CA PRO A 366 6.47 -44.40 -8.44
C PRO A 366 5.32 -45.41 -8.56
N THR A 367 4.11 -44.96 -8.89
CA THR A 367 2.93 -45.82 -9.06
C THR A 367 1.99 -45.26 -10.13
N ILE A 368 0.80 -45.84 -10.26
CA ILE A 368 -0.21 -45.48 -11.24
C ILE A 368 -1.05 -44.30 -10.76
N PHE A 369 -1.39 -43.40 -11.68
CA PHE A 369 -2.34 -42.32 -11.42
C PHE A 369 -3.30 -42.16 -12.60
N PRO A 370 -4.61 -41.92 -12.34
CA PRO A 370 -5.63 -42.01 -13.38
C PRO A 370 -5.66 -40.84 -14.37
N LEU A 371 -5.15 -39.66 -13.97
CA LEU A 371 -5.16 -38.46 -14.79
C LEU A 371 -3.74 -37.94 -15.01
N SER A 372 -3.31 -37.94 -16.27
CA SER A 372 -2.06 -37.29 -16.69
C SER A 372 -2.25 -36.54 -17.99
N PHE A 373 -1.36 -35.59 -18.24
CA PHE A 373 -1.41 -34.74 -19.42
C PHE A 373 -0.02 -34.53 -20.04
N ARG A 374 -0.03 -34.22 -21.33
CA ARG A 374 1.14 -33.80 -22.10
C ARG A 374 0.83 -32.50 -22.83
N PHE A 375 1.87 -31.75 -23.15
CA PHE A 375 1.72 -30.55 -23.95
C PHE A 375 1.90 -30.86 -25.43
N GLU A 376 1.12 -30.20 -26.27
CA GLU A 376 1.25 -30.27 -27.72
C GLU A 376 2.21 -29.18 -28.23
N ASP A 377 2.83 -29.43 -29.38
CA ASP A 377 3.77 -28.48 -30.02
C ASP A 377 3.09 -27.22 -30.55
N THR A 378 1.76 -27.23 -30.70
CA THR A 378 1.00 -26.12 -31.29
C THR A 378 -0.26 -25.81 -30.49
N THR A 379 -0.71 -24.56 -30.56
CA THR A 379 -1.96 -24.07 -29.97
C THR A 379 -2.74 -23.25 -30.98
N THR A 380 -4.06 -23.31 -30.89
CA THR A 380 -4.95 -22.51 -31.73
C THR A 380 -5.07 -21.07 -31.24
N LEU A 381 -4.65 -20.82 -30.01
CA LEU A 381 -4.78 -19.53 -29.36
C LEU A 381 -3.86 -18.46 -29.96
N THR A 382 -4.40 -17.24 -30.00
CA THR A 382 -3.67 -16.03 -30.37
C THR A 382 -3.67 -15.05 -29.19
N HIS A 383 -2.85 -14.01 -29.27
CA HIS A 383 -2.72 -12.99 -28.21
C HIS A 383 -2.24 -13.54 -26.86
N CYS A 384 -1.28 -14.47 -26.91
CA CYS A 384 -0.81 -15.23 -25.75
C CYS A 384 0.07 -14.49 -24.75
N ARG A 385 0.54 -13.29 -25.10
CA ARG A 385 1.43 -12.53 -24.24
C ARG A 385 0.63 -11.86 -23.13
N ASP A 386 1.05 -12.05 -21.88
CA ASP A 386 0.57 -11.27 -20.76
C ASP A 386 1.16 -9.85 -20.82
N LEU A 387 0.29 -8.86 -20.85
CA LEU A 387 0.60 -7.44 -20.97
C LEU A 387 0.64 -6.72 -19.61
N ARG A 388 0.47 -7.38 -18.46
CA ARG A 388 0.44 -6.72 -17.14
C ARG A 388 1.67 -5.84 -16.85
N ASN A 389 2.86 -6.29 -17.27
CA ASN A 389 4.10 -5.54 -17.07
C ASN A 389 4.15 -4.27 -17.94
N PHE A 390 3.55 -4.34 -19.13
CA PHE A 390 3.42 -3.17 -20.01
C PHE A 390 2.34 -2.20 -19.51
N ALA A 391 1.23 -2.71 -18.97
CA ALA A 391 0.23 -1.88 -18.28
C ALA A 391 0.88 -1.12 -17.12
N LEU A 392 1.70 -1.80 -16.32
CA LEU A 392 2.42 -1.19 -15.20
C LEU A 392 3.35 -0.06 -15.68
N ALA A 393 4.16 -0.32 -16.71
CA ALA A 393 5.02 0.70 -17.28
C ALA A 393 4.20 1.90 -17.81
N PHE A 394 3.09 1.62 -18.50
CA PHE A 394 2.17 2.65 -18.99
C PHE A 394 1.62 3.50 -17.84
N ASP A 395 1.06 2.89 -16.80
CA ASP A 395 0.46 3.61 -15.68
C ASP A 395 1.49 4.38 -14.83
N ILE A 396 2.71 3.85 -14.68
CA ILE A 396 3.83 4.59 -14.07
C ILE A 396 4.15 5.85 -14.89
N ILE A 397 4.22 5.74 -16.22
CA ILE A 397 4.46 6.90 -17.09
C ILE A 397 3.33 7.92 -16.97
N ILE A 398 2.08 7.47 -16.98
CA ILE A 398 0.90 8.33 -16.85
C ILE A 398 0.91 9.08 -15.50
N THR A 399 1.16 8.37 -14.40
CA THR A 399 1.25 8.99 -13.06
C THR A 399 2.43 9.97 -12.94
N CYS A 400 3.57 9.68 -13.56
CA CYS A 400 4.69 10.62 -13.69
C CYS A 400 4.30 11.88 -14.49
N ILE A 401 3.62 11.73 -15.64
CA ILE A 401 3.15 12.87 -16.45
C ILE A 401 2.19 13.74 -15.63
N LEU A 402 1.27 13.14 -14.89
CA LEU A 402 0.33 13.85 -14.02
C LEU A 402 1.05 14.71 -12.96
N MET A 403 2.06 14.16 -12.29
CA MET A 403 2.77 14.86 -11.20
C MET A 403 3.85 15.83 -11.68
N MET A 404 4.56 15.50 -12.76
CA MET A 404 5.69 16.28 -13.24
C MET A 404 5.30 17.37 -14.25
N ILE A 405 4.35 17.05 -15.14
CA ILE A 405 4.01 17.87 -16.31
C ILE A 405 2.66 18.57 -16.12
N LEU A 406 1.56 17.81 -16.03
CA LEU A 406 0.20 18.36 -16.05
C LEU A 406 -0.15 19.09 -14.75
N ARG A 407 0.35 18.59 -13.60
CA ARG A 407 0.18 19.19 -12.26
C ARG A 407 -1.24 19.71 -12.00
N PRO A 408 -2.28 18.87 -12.16
CA PRO A 408 -3.66 19.28 -11.93
C PRO A 408 -3.85 19.69 -10.46
N HIS A 409 -5.04 20.19 -10.13
CA HIS A 409 -5.37 20.50 -8.74
C HIS A 409 -5.14 19.27 -7.84
N PRO A 410 -4.58 19.40 -6.62
CA PRO A 410 -4.24 18.25 -5.78
C PRO A 410 -5.39 17.26 -5.53
N LEU A 411 -6.62 17.76 -5.44
CA LEU A 411 -7.82 16.92 -5.34
C LEU A 411 -8.00 16.03 -6.59
N ALA A 412 -7.83 16.59 -7.79
CA ALA A 412 -7.94 15.83 -9.03
C ALA A 412 -6.80 14.81 -9.15
N LEU A 413 -5.57 15.19 -8.78
CA LEU A 413 -4.45 14.24 -8.76
C LEU A 413 -4.71 13.06 -7.81
N PHE A 414 -5.20 13.33 -6.60
CA PHE A 414 -5.53 12.28 -5.64
C PHE A 414 -6.50 11.25 -6.24
N TRP A 415 -7.57 11.72 -6.89
CA TRP A 415 -8.51 10.83 -7.56
C TRP A 415 -7.91 10.12 -8.77
N CYS A 416 -7.01 10.75 -9.54
CA CYS A 416 -6.27 10.05 -10.58
C CYS A 416 -5.46 8.88 -10.00
N LEU A 417 -4.74 9.07 -8.89
CA LEU A 417 -3.98 8.00 -8.24
C LEU A 417 -4.90 6.88 -7.75
N VAL A 418 -6.03 7.22 -7.13
CA VAL A 418 -7.04 6.24 -6.67
C VAL A 418 -7.57 5.43 -7.85
N CYS A 419 -8.02 6.08 -8.93
CA CYS A 419 -8.57 5.40 -10.10
C CYS A 419 -7.52 4.55 -10.80
N ILE A 420 -6.33 5.10 -11.08
CA ILE A 420 -5.27 4.36 -11.76
C ILE A 420 -4.84 3.15 -10.91
N GLY A 421 -4.57 3.34 -9.61
CA GLY A 421 -4.16 2.24 -8.74
C GLY A 421 -5.21 1.15 -8.59
N PHE A 422 -6.48 1.52 -8.35
CA PHE A 422 -7.57 0.55 -8.21
C PHE A 422 -7.75 -0.28 -9.48
N TRP A 423 -7.89 0.38 -10.63
CA TRP A 423 -8.12 -0.30 -11.90
C TRP A 423 -6.89 -1.07 -12.38
N HIS A 424 -5.67 -0.63 -12.03
CA HIS A 424 -4.46 -1.40 -12.31
C HIS A 424 -4.52 -2.78 -11.62
N VAL A 425 -4.92 -2.81 -10.34
CA VAL A 425 -5.04 -4.05 -9.57
C VAL A 425 -6.13 -4.95 -10.16
N SER A 426 -7.35 -4.43 -10.30
CA SER A 426 -8.51 -5.22 -10.73
C SER A 426 -8.41 -5.75 -12.16
N LEU A 427 -7.59 -5.14 -13.02
CA LEU A 427 -7.53 -5.48 -14.45
C LEU A 427 -6.21 -6.14 -14.87
N PHE A 428 -5.11 -5.94 -14.13
CA PHE A 428 -3.78 -6.37 -14.55
C PHE A 428 -2.99 -7.10 -13.48
N SER A 429 -2.66 -6.43 -12.37
CA SER A 429 -1.66 -6.99 -11.44
C SER A 429 -2.19 -8.12 -10.57
N GLN A 430 -3.47 -8.06 -10.17
CA GLN A 430 -4.10 -9.07 -9.33
C GLN A 430 -5.63 -9.08 -9.49
N PRO A 431 -6.14 -9.40 -10.70
CA PRO A 431 -7.57 -9.45 -10.94
C PRO A 431 -8.20 -10.62 -10.15
N GLN A 432 -9.43 -10.44 -9.66
CA GLN A 432 -10.17 -11.47 -8.91
C GLN A 432 -10.48 -12.72 -9.73
N SER A 433 -10.56 -12.56 -11.05
CA SER A 433 -10.74 -13.65 -12.00
C SER A 433 -9.92 -13.36 -13.25
N SER A 434 -9.60 -14.39 -14.02
CA SER A 434 -8.99 -14.25 -15.34
C SER A 434 -9.92 -14.89 -16.37
N PRO A 435 -10.46 -14.13 -17.34
CA PRO A 435 -10.38 -12.68 -17.48
C PRO A 435 -11.08 -11.93 -16.33
N PRO A 436 -10.74 -10.64 -16.08
CA PRO A 436 -11.27 -9.86 -14.97
C PRO A 436 -12.79 -9.67 -15.06
N ASN A 437 -13.48 -9.97 -13.95
CA ASN A 437 -14.90 -9.70 -13.78
C ASN A 437 -15.14 -8.21 -13.51
N ILE A 438 -15.52 -7.48 -14.56
CA ILE A 438 -15.73 -6.03 -14.50
C ILE A 438 -16.88 -5.65 -13.54
N SER A 439 -17.91 -6.50 -13.43
CA SER A 439 -19.06 -6.22 -12.55
C SER A 439 -18.63 -6.18 -11.09
N THR A 440 -17.90 -7.20 -10.64
CA THR A 440 -17.39 -7.27 -9.26
C THR A 440 -16.37 -6.16 -9.01
N ALA A 441 -15.55 -5.80 -9.99
CA ALA A 441 -14.64 -4.65 -9.86
C ALA A 441 -15.39 -3.34 -9.60
N PHE A 442 -16.50 -3.07 -10.30
CA PHE A 442 -17.32 -1.87 -10.05
C PHE A 442 -18.06 -1.90 -8.71
N GLU A 443 -18.50 -3.09 -8.27
CA GLU A 443 -19.10 -3.29 -6.94
C GLU A 443 -18.16 -2.82 -5.83
N MET A 444 -16.89 -3.22 -5.90
CA MET A 444 -15.87 -2.84 -4.92
C MET A 444 -15.34 -1.40 -5.09
N PHE A 445 -15.43 -0.84 -6.30
CA PHE A 445 -14.89 0.49 -6.58
C PHE A 445 -15.64 1.58 -5.79
N LEU A 446 -16.96 1.48 -5.65
CA LEU A 446 -17.75 2.51 -4.97
C LEU A 446 -17.41 2.65 -3.47
N PRO A 447 -17.35 1.57 -2.67
CA PRO A 447 -16.85 1.65 -1.30
C PRO A 447 -15.41 2.16 -1.22
N ALA A 448 -14.53 1.77 -2.16
CA ALA A 448 -13.15 2.26 -2.21
C ALA A 448 -13.11 3.78 -2.39
N LEU A 449 -13.96 4.36 -3.26
CA LEU A 449 -14.08 5.80 -3.43
C LEU A 449 -14.53 6.48 -2.12
N PHE A 450 -15.53 5.93 -1.43
CA PHE A 450 -16.01 6.51 -0.17
C PHE A 450 -14.91 6.54 0.91
N ILE A 451 -14.15 5.45 1.04
CA ILE A 451 -13.04 5.39 2.00
C ILE A 451 -11.91 6.36 1.60
N CYS A 452 -11.57 6.43 0.32
CA CYS A 452 -10.57 7.38 -0.20
C CYS A 452 -10.99 8.84 0.01
N TYR A 453 -12.29 9.16 -0.04
CA TYR A 453 -12.77 10.47 0.37
C TYR A 453 -12.43 10.77 1.85
N GLY A 454 -12.58 9.79 2.74
CA GLY A 454 -12.11 9.86 4.13
C GLY A 454 -10.60 10.15 4.21
N PHE A 455 -9.78 9.44 3.43
CA PHE A 455 -8.33 9.69 3.38
C PHE A 455 -7.98 11.10 2.92
N TRP A 456 -8.70 11.62 1.93
CA TRP A 456 -8.55 13.01 1.48
C TRP A 456 -8.79 13.99 2.62
N ARG A 457 -9.92 13.84 3.32
CA ARG A 457 -10.35 14.74 4.41
C ARG A 457 -9.44 14.67 5.62
N LEU A 458 -8.93 13.48 5.96
CA LEU A 458 -8.17 13.26 7.17
C LEU A 458 -6.67 13.48 7.00
N ALA A 459 -6.10 13.21 5.82
CA ALA A 459 -4.64 13.19 5.65
C ALA A 459 -4.14 13.90 4.38
N PHE A 460 -4.60 13.48 3.19
CA PHE A 460 -3.96 13.90 1.93
C PHE A 460 -4.11 15.39 1.62
N ARG A 461 -5.21 16.04 2.03
CA ARG A 461 -5.41 17.49 1.78
C ARG A 461 -4.34 18.38 2.42
N PHE A 462 -3.65 17.89 3.44
CA PHE A 462 -2.64 18.63 4.19
C PHE A 462 -1.22 18.44 3.66
N THR A 463 -0.95 17.31 3.00
CA THR A 463 0.39 16.85 2.60
C THR A 463 0.59 16.91 1.08
N LEU A 464 -0.41 16.51 0.30
CA LEU A 464 -0.30 16.40 -1.15
C LEU A 464 -0.05 17.76 -1.84
N PRO A 465 -0.64 18.89 -1.41
CA PRO A 465 -0.38 20.20 -2.03
C PRO A 465 1.05 20.73 -1.82
N LEU A 466 1.76 20.27 -0.78
CA LEU A 466 3.04 20.86 -0.33
C LEU A 466 4.15 20.82 -1.38
N TYR A 467 4.16 19.77 -2.22
CA TYR A 467 5.24 19.50 -3.17
C TYR A 467 4.92 19.96 -4.60
N ARG A 468 3.81 20.66 -4.82
CA ARG A 468 3.38 21.09 -6.17
C ARG A 468 4.42 21.96 -6.90
N ARG A 469 5.28 22.65 -6.13
CA ARG A 469 6.37 23.50 -6.64
C ARG A 469 7.72 22.76 -6.77
N ALA A 470 7.75 21.45 -6.49
CA ALA A 470 8.89 20.55 -6.68
C ALA A 470 8.42 19.25 -7.37
N PRO A 471 8.03 19.31 -8.67
CA PRO A 471 7.38 18.22 -9.37
C PRO A 471 8.15 16.88 -9.37
N ILE A 472 9.48 16.90 -9.45
CA ILE A 472 10.29 15.66 -9.42
C ILE A 472 10.29 15.09 -8.00
N GLU A 473 10.53 15.90 -6.98
CA GLU A 473 10.40 15.45 -5.58
C GLU A 473 9.00 14.91 -5.29
N TRP A 474 7.97 15.58 -5.80
CA TRP A 474 6.59 15.18 -5.61
C TRP A 474 6.34 13.78 -6.18
N ALA A 475 6.80 13.53 -7.41
CA ALA A 475 6.70 12.23 -8.06
C ALA A 475 7.49 11.16 -7.30
N ILE A 476 8.74 11.44 -6.90
CA ILE A 476 9.57 10.45 -6.19
C ILE A 476 8.96 10.07 -4.84
N TRP A 477 8.54 11.06 -4.03
CA TRP A 477 8.07 10.79 -2.67
C TRP A 477 6.72 10.09 -2.61
N TYR A 478 5.86 10.25 -3.63
CA TYR A 478 4.57 9.55 -3.67
C TYR A 478 4.59 8.30 -4.57
N LEU A 479 5.11 8.37 -5.80
CA LEU A 479 4.88 7.31 -6.81
C LEU A 479 5.67 6.04 -6.52
N ALA A 480 6.93 6.13 -6.13
CA ALA A 480 7.72 4.93 -5.80
C ALA A 480 7.08 4.12 -4.66
N PRO A 481 6.75 4.71 -3.49
CA PRO A 481 6.05 3.98 -2.44
C PRO A 481 4.62 3.60 -2.84
N PHE A 482 3.91 4.44 -3.60
CA PHE A 482 2.55 4.13 -4.09
C PHE A 482 2.53 2.86 -4.95
N TRP A 483 3.38 2.77 -5.97
CA TRP A 483 3.45 1.59 -6.82
C TRP A 483 3.95 0.36 -6.06
N ALA A 484 4.84 0.54 -5.08
CA ALA A 484 5.24 -0.55 -4.19
C ALA A 484 4.06 -1.08 -3.35
N GLY A 485 3.15 -0.21 -2.92
CA GLY A 485 1.91 -0.58 -2.22
C GLY A 485 0.83 -1.17 -3.14
N VAL A 486 0.67 -0.65 -4.36
CA VAL A 486 -0.27 -1.19 -5.37
C VAL A 486 0.10 -2.62 -5.76
N LEU A 487 1.41 -2.92 -5.78
CA LEU A 487 1.97 -4.22 -6.15
C LEU A 487 2.45 -5.00 -4.93
N THR A 488 1.72 -4.99 -3.81
CA THR A 488 2.11 -5.73 -2.59
C THR A 488 2.32 -7.22 -2.87
N ASN A 489 1.58 -7.79 -3.81
CA ASN A 489 1.74 -9.16 -4.31
C ASN A 489 3.04 -9.43 -5.07
N LEU A 490 3.85 -8.41 -5.37
CA LEU A 490 5.15 -8.57 -6.02
C LEU A 490 6.28 -8.03 -5.14
N THR A 491 6.00 -7.00 -4.35
CA THR A 491 6.99 -6.36 -3.48
C THR A 491 7.19 -7.11 -2.17
N PHE A 492 6.15 -7.73 -1.60
CA PHE A 492 6.22 -8.43 -0.31
C PHE A 492 6.15 -9.96 -0.41
N ASP A 493 5.73 -10.55 -1.53
CA ASP A 493 5.66 -12.01 -1.72
C ASP A 493 7.00 -12.74 -1.54
N LYS A 494 8.12 -12.01 -1.67
CA LYS A 494 9.48 -12.55 -1.45
C LYS A 494 9.96 -12.44 0.01
N VAL A 495 9.19 -11.78 0.86
CA VAL A 495 9.49 -11.72 2.29
C VAL A 495 9.05 -13.06 2.89
N PRO A 496 9.94 -13.79 3.60
CA PRO A 496 9.65 -15.12 4.13
C PRO A 496 8.73 -15.09 5.37
N ILE A 497 7.61 -14.37 5.30
CA ILE A 497 6.61 -14.22 6.36
C ILE A 497 5.24 -14.09 5.70
N ASN A 498 4.37 -15.09 5.90
CA ASN A 498 2.99 -15.01 5.43
C ASN A 498 1.99 -14.98 6.59
N ARG A 499 2.30 -15.68 7.69
CA ARG A 499 1.52 -15.68 8.92
C ARG A 499 2.43 -15.31 10.09
N LEU A 500 1.92 -14.52 11.04
CA LEU A 500 2.64 -14.18 12.27
C LEU A 500 2.47 -15.28 13.35
N THR A 501 2.47 -16.54 12.93
CA THR A 501 2.43 -17.71 13.82
C THR A 501 3.85 -18.23 14.03
N ALA A 502 4.11 -18.79 15.22
CA ALA A 502 5.43 -19.33 15.53
C ALA A 502 5.85 -20.43 14.54
N SER A 503 4.91 -21.31 14.15
CA SER A 503 5.16 -22.40 13.19
C SER A 503 5.62 -21.88 11.82
N ASP A 504 4.94 -20.90 11.24
CA ASP A 504 5.27 -20.37 9.89
C ASP A 504 6.63 -19.62 9.90
N ILE A 505 6.89 -18.84 10.96
CA ILE A 505 8.16 -18.10 11.09
C ILE A 505 9.36 -19.04 11.24
N HIS A 506 9.19 -20.19 11.92
CA HIS A 506 10.26 -21.17 12.11
C HIS A 506 10.47 -22.08 10.90
N GLN A 507 9.42 -22.37 10.13
CA GLN A 507 9.50 -23.22 8.93
C GLN A 507 10.20 -22.52 7.76
N ARG A 508 10.12 -21.18 7.67
CA ARG A 508 10.74 -20.42 6.59
C ARG A 508 12.17 -19.98 6.90
N ALA A 509 13.11 -20.38 6.04
CA ALA A 509 14.48 -19.88 6.10
C ALA A 509 14.53 -18.35 6.01
N GLY A 510 15.03 -17.70 7.07
CA GLY A 510 15.13 -16.24 7.15
C GLY A 510 13.90 -15.50 7.66
N GLY A 511 12.82 -16.20 8.04
CA GLY A 511 11.58 -15.59 8.58
C GLY A 511 11.83 -14.71 9.81
N ILE A 512 12.58 -15.21 10.79
CA ILE A 512 12.94 -14.47 12.01
C ILE A 512 13.73 -13.19 11.67
N THR A 513 14.74 -13.30 10.79
CA THR A 513 15.57 -12.15 10.38
C THR A 513 14.73 -11.09 9.69
N ALA A 514 13.85 -11.49 8.76
CA ALA A 514 12.93 -10.58 8.09
C ALA A 514 12.00 -9.89 9.09
N LEU A 515 11.47 -10.61 10.09
CA LEU A 515 10.56 -10.06 11.09
C LEU A 515 11.25 -8.99 11.92
N VAL A 516 12.46 -9.26 12.41
CA VAL A 516 13.26 -8.30 13.19
C VAL A 516 13.53 -7.03 12.38
N ILE A 517 13.92 -7.15 11.11
CA ILE A 517 14.18 -6.00 10.24
C ILE A 517 12.90 -5.15 10.06
N ILE A 518 11.77 -5.80 9.77
CA ILE A 518 10.48 -5.12 9.58
C ILE A 518 10.07 -4.40 10.85
N VAL A 519 10.14 -5.07 12.01
CA VAL A 519 9.78 -4.48 13.31
C VAL A 519 10.64 -3.25 13.62
N VAL A 520 11.96 -3.32 13.37
CA VAL A 520 12.86 -2.18 13.58
C VAL A 520 12.50 -1.01 12.67
N ILE A 521 12.26 -1.26 11.38
CA ILE A 521 11.89 -0.21 10.41
C ILE A 521 10.56 0.45 10.81
N VAL A 522 9.54 -0.35 11.10
CA VAL A 522 8.22 0.13 11.51
C VAL A 522 8.32 0.93 12.82
N ALA A 523 9.08 0.44 13.80
CA ALA A 523 9.30 1.17 15.05
C ALA A 523 9.94 2.54 14.81
N LEU A 524 10.97 2.63 13.96
CA LEU A 524 11.61 3.90 13.61
C LEU A 524 10.62 4.86 12.93
N MET A 525 9.77 4.37 12.02
CA MET A 525 8.73 5.16 11.36
C MET A 525 7.70 5.70 12.37
N VAL A 526 7.22 4.84 13.27
CA VAL A 526 6.25 5.19 14.32
C VAL A 526 6.84 6.20 15.29
N PHE A 527 8.06 5.98 15.80
CA PHE A 527 8.73 6.93 16.69
C PHE A 527 8.93 8.29 16.02
N ASN A 528 9.31 8.31 14.73
CA ASN A 528 9.41 9.56 13.99
C ASN A 528 8.05 10.25 13.88
N GLN A 529 6.96 9.54 13.56
CA GLN A 529 5.63 10.16 13.47
C GLN A 529 5.15 10.66 14.84
N ILE A 530 5.31 9.89 15.91
CA ILE A 530 5.01 10.35 17.28
C ILE A 530 5.79 11.64 17.58
N ARG A 531 7.07 11.72 17.21
CA ARG A 531 7.87 12.95 17.38
C ARG A 531 7.28 14.14 16.60
N VAL A 532 6.84 13.93 15.37
CA VAL A 532 6.21 14.96 14.52
C VAL A 532 4.88 15.41 15.13
N ILE A 533 3.99 14.47 15.46
CA ILE A 533 2.68 14.73 16.07
C ILE A 533 2.84 15.45 17.42
N ARG A 534 3.84 15.07 18.22
CA ARG A 534 4.14 15.74 19.49
C ARG A 534 4.56 17.19 19.29
N LYS A 535 5.42 17.45 18.30
CA LYS A 535 5.89 18.81 17.98
C LYS A 535 4.75 19.73 17.51
N THR A 536 3.68 19.18 16.94
CA THR A 536 2.51 19.97 16.52
C THR A 536 1.47 20.14 17.63
N GLY A 537 1.64 19.51 18.79
CA GLY A 537 0.71 19.57 19.92
C GLY A 537 -0.51 18.64 19.80
N TRP A 538 -0.63 17.88 18.71
CA TRP A 538 -1.79 17.02 18.44
C TRP A 538 -1.71 15.62 19.06
N LEU A 539 -0.60 15.28 19.73
CA LEU A 539 -0.37 13.93 20.25
C LEU A 539 -1.49 13.43 21.16
N PRO A 540 -2.00 14.19 22.14
CA PRO A 540 -3.10 13.70 23.00
C PRO A 540 -4.36 13.38 22.21
N HIS A 541 -4.68 14.16 21.18
CA HIS A 541 -5.86 13.95 20.34
C HIS A 541 -5.78 12.64 19.56
N TYR A 542 -4.68 12.43 18.83
CA TYR A 542 -4.47 11.19 18.05
C TYR A 542 -4.31 9.98 18.97
N PHE A 543 -3.55 10.12 20.05
CA PHE A 543 -3.35 9.04 21.02
C PHE A 543 -4.68 8.56 21.61
N LYS A 544 -5.58 9.48 21.99
CA LYS A 544 -6.93 9.13 22.47
C LYS A 544 -7.67 8.25 21.46
N TRP A 545 -7.71 8.64 20.18
CA TRP A 545 -8.44 7.88 19.16
C TRP A 545 -7.80 6.54 18.84
N TYR A 546 -6.47 6.44 18.83
CA TYR A 546 -5.78 5.16 18.67
C TYR A 546 -6.00 4.23 19.86
N VAL A 547 -6.06 4.75 21.09
CA VAL A 547 -6.43 3.97 22.28
C VAL A 547 -7.86 3.45 22.16
N ILE A 548 -8.82 4.31 21.76
CA ILE A 548 -10.22 3.89 21.55
C ILE A 548 -10.30 2.81 20.48
N GLY A 549 -9.63 3.00 19.33
CA GLY A 549 -9.59 1.99 18.27
C GLY A 549 -8.97 0.67 18.73
N GLY A 550 -7.87 0.73 19.50
CA GLY A 550 -7.25 -0.45 20.09
C GLY A 550 -8.17 -1.20 21.06
N LEU A 551 -8.93 -0.48 21.90
CA LEU A 551 -9.93 -1.08 22.79
C LEU A 551 -11.05 -1.74 22.00
N VAL A 552 -11.51 -1.15 20.89
CA VAL A 552 -12.49 -1.78 20.00
C VAL A 552 -11.95 -3.08 19.43
N VAL A 553 -10.71 -3.09 18.93
CA VAL A 553 -10.07 -4.31 18.41
C VAL A 553 -9.96 -5.38 19.50
N ILE A 554 -9.60 -5.02 20.74
CA ILE A 554 -9.55 -5.96 21.87
C ILE A 554 -10.94 -6.55 22.15
N VAL A 555 -12.01 -5.75 22.13
CA VAL A 555 -13.37 -6.26 22.32
C VAL A 555 -13.75 -7.21 21.19
N LEU A 556 -13.44 -6.87 19.94
CA LEU A 556 -13.71 -7.72 18.78
C LEU A 556 -12.94 -9.05 18.86
N SER A 557 -11.68 -9.04 19.32
CA SER A 557 -10.88 -10.27 19.48
C SER A 557 -11.32 -11.17 20.62
N LEU A 558 -12.27 -10.74 21.46
CA LEU A 558 -12.82 -11.52 22.57
C LEU A 558 -14.19 -12.13 22.25
N LEU A 559 -14.70 -11.96 21.02
CA LEU A 559 -15.97 -12.54 20.60
C LEU A 559 -15.82 -14.06 20.43
N PRO A 560 -16.69 -14.88 21.04
CA PRO A 560 -16.56 -16.33 21.00
C PRO A 560 -16.80 -16.86 19.58
N GLY A 561 -15.95 -17.82 19.16
CA GLY A 561 -16.05 -18.47 17.84
C GLY A 561 -15.54 -17.62 16.67
N LEU A 562 -14.99 -16.43 16.93
CA LEU A 562 -14.42 -15.55 15.92
C LEU A 562 -12.96 -15.23 16.27
N GLU A 563 -12.14 -15.18 15.24
CA GLU A 563 -10.72 -14.88 15.27
C GLU A 563 -10.44 -13.58 14.52
N LEU A 564 -9.44 -12.84 14.99
CA LEU A 564 -9.08 -11.55 14.41
C LEU A 564 -8.20 -11.73 13.17
N ARG A 565 -8.71 -11.33 11.99
CA ARG A 565 -7.95 -11.27 10.73
C ARG A 565 -7.75 -9.84 10.28
N ILE A 566 -6.55 -9.32 10.45
CA ILE A 566 -6.22 -7.95 10.04
C ILE A 566 -5.69 -7.96 8.60
N HIS A 567 -6.56 -7.60 7.65
CA HIS A 567 -6.18 -7.38 6.26
C HIS A 567 -5.32 -6.11 6.09
N HIS A 568 -4.40 -6.10 5.13
CA HIS A 568 -3.49 -4.96 4.90
C HIS A 568 -4.21 -3.67 4.52
N TYR A 569 -5.40 -3.74 3.90
CA TYR A 569 -6.20 -2.54 3.64
C TYR A 569 -6.72 -1.89 4.95
N ILE A 570 -7.03 -2.69 5.98
CA ILE A 570 -7.45 -2.20 7.31
C ILE A 570 -6.26 -1.49 7.98
N ILE A 571 -5.07 -2.09 7.90
CA ILE A 571 -3.83 -1.49 8.41
C ILE A 571 -3.62 -0.11 7.76
N ALA A 572 -3.78 -0.02 6.43
CA ALA A 572 -3.68 1.25 5.72
C ALA A 572 -4.70 2.29 6.22
N MET A 573 -5.97 1.89 6.38
CA MET A 573 -7.03 2.78 6.90
C MET A 573 -6.70 3.34 8.29
N VAL A 574 -6.16 2.51 9.18
CA VAL A 574 -5.81 2.91 10.55
C VAL A 574 -4.59 3.84 10.58
N LEU A 575 -3.61 3.63 9.71
CA LEU A 575 -2.34 4.37 9.73
C LEU A 575 -2.40 5.70 8.97
N ILE A 576 -3.24 5.84 7.94
CA ILE A 576 -3.31 7.06 7.11
C ILE A 576 -3.56 8.34 7.93
N PRO A 577 -4.49 8.41 8.90
CA PRO A 577 -4.68 9.61 9.71
C PRO A 577 -3.41 10.09 10.42
N GLY A 578 -2.58 9.16 10.91
CA GLY A 578 -1.30 9.45 11.57
C GLY A 578 -0.26 10.11 10.65
N THR A 579 -0.52 10.19 9.34
CA THR A 579 0.37 10.79 8.34
C THR A 579 -0.09 12.17 7.86
N ALA A 580 -1.10 12.79 8.49
CA ALA A 580 -1.68 14.08 8.07
C ALA A 580 -0.73 15.30 8.19
N PHE A 581 0.52 15.10 8.60
CA PHE A 581 1.48 16.17 8.89
C PHE A 581 2.36 16.46 7.67
N PRO A 582 2.59 17.73 7.30
CA PRO A 582 3.29 18.13 6.06
C PRO A 582 4.80 17.87 6.13
N THR A 583 5.20 16.60 6.05
CA THR A 583 6.59 16.15 6.02
C THR A 583 6.86 15.22 4.85
N ARG A 584 8.12 15.11 4.41
CA ARG A 584 8.49 14.21 3.29
C ARG A 584 8.21 12.75 3.62
N LEU A 585 8.45 12.36 4.88
CA LEU A 585 8.17 11.01 5.34
C LEU A 585 6.67 10.72 5.32
N SER A 586 5.83 11.70 5.68
CA SER A 586 4.38 11.55 5.55
C SER A 586 3.93 11.32 4.10
N ALA A 587 4.55 12.00 3.13
CA ALA A 587 4.26 11.75 1.71
C ALA A 587 4.60 10.31 1.29
N ILE A 588 5.76 9.81 1.72
CA ILE A 588 6.18 8.41 1.48
C ILE A 588 5.18 7.43 2.09
N TYR A 589 4.80 7.66 3.36
CA TYR A 589 3.86 6.78 4.06
C TYR A 589 2.48 6.81 3.42
N GLN A 590 1.99 7.99 3.03
CA GLN A 590 0.72 8.13 2.33
C GLN A 590 0.70 7.43 0.97
N GLY A 591 1.75 7.59 0.16
CA GLY A 591 1.88 6.87 -1.11
C GLY A 591 1.76 5.37 -0.88
N PHE A 592 2.59 4.82 0.02
CA PHE A 592 2.61 3.40 0.34
C PHE A 592 1.28 2.87 0.88
N LEU A 593 0.70 3.55 1.87
CA LEU A 593 -0.55 3.13 2.51
C LEU A 593 -1.74 3.23 1.55
N LEU A 594 -1.79 4.26 0.68
CA LEU A 594 -2.82 4.33 -0.36
C LEU A 594 -2.68 3.16 -1.33
N GLY A 595 -1.49 2.87 -1.82
CA GLY A 595 -1.27 1.71 -2.69
C GLY A 595 -1.70 0.39 -2.02
N THR A 596 -1.29 0.19 -0.77
CA THR A 596 -1.63 -1.01 0.02
C THR A 596 -3.15 -1.15 0.24
N PHE A 597 -3.84 -0.03 0.52
CA PHE A 597 -5.29 0.00 0.61
C PHE A 597 -5.96 -0.39 -0.72
N LEU A 598 -5.51 0.20 -1.83
CA LEU A 598 -6.06 -0.08 -3.15
C LEU A 598 -5.82 -1.52 -3.56
N ASN A 599 -4.63 -2.07 -3.31
CA ASN A 599 -4.36 -3.49 -3.54
C ASN A 599 -5.34 -4.38 -2.77
N GLY A 600 -5.44 -4.20 -1.45
CA GLY A 600 -6.30 -5.04 -0.63
C GLY A 600 -7.78 -4.97 -1.03
N GLY A 601 -8.31 -3.75 -1.19
CA GLY A 601 -9.71 -3.56 -1.58
C GLY A 601 -10.04 -4.01 -3.01
N ALA A 602 -9.11 -3.88 -3.96
CA ALA A 602 -9.35 -4.21 -5.37
C ALA A 602 -9.10 -5.69 -5.71
N ALA A 603 -8.14 -6.34 -5.04
CA ALA A 603 -7.80 -7.75 -5.26
C ALA A 603 -8.68 -8.70 -4.44
N PHE A 604 -9.01 -8.34 -3.20
CA PHE A 604 -9.69 -9.24 -2.26
C PHE A 604 -11.04 -8.74 -1.76
N GLY A 605 -11.41 -7.49 -2.09
CA GLY A 605 -12.61 -6.86 -1.53
C GLY A 605 -12.42 -6.35 -0.10
N PHE A 606 -13.53 -5.93 0.51
CA PHE A 606 -13.56 -5.40 1.88
C PHE A 606 -14.01 -6.49 2.87
N ASP A 607 -13.18 -7.53 2.99
CA ASP A 607 -13.47 -8.72 3.80
C ASP A 607 -13.56 -8.41 5.32
N SER A 608 -14.21 -9.27 6.08
CA SER A 608 -14.42 -9.09 7.52
C SER A 608 -13.09 -9.04 8.28
N ILE A 609 -13.03 -8.20 9.33
CA ILE A 609 -11.94 -8.21 10.32
C ILE A 609 -12.05 -9.41 11.28
N LEU A 610 -13.21 -10.06 11.31
CA LEU A 610 -13.53 -11.23 12.13
C LEU A 610 -13.92 -12.40 11.25
N GLN A 611 -13.25 -13.53 11.43
CA GLN A 611 -13.52 -14.76 10.70
C GLN A 611 -13.53 -15.94 11.67
N THR A 612 -14.22 -17.02 11.35
CA THR A 612 -14.18 -18.25 12.15
C THR A 612 -12.81 -18.94 12.02
N ALA A 613 -12.47 -19.81 12.98
CA ALA A 613 -11.26 -20.63 12.87
C ALA A 613 -11.25 -21.48 11.58
N ALA A 614 -12.42 -21.98 11.17
CA ALA A 614 -12.58 -22.73 9.93
C ALA A 614 -12.28 -21.88 8.67
N GLU A 615 -12.74 -20.62 8.63
CA GLU A 615 -12.43 -19.68 7.53
C GLU A 615 -10.93 -19.33 7.46
N LEU A 616 -10.23 -19.31 8.60
CA LEU A 616 -8.79 -19.06 8.68
C LEU A 616 -7.92 -20.27 8.33
N GLN A 617 -8.43 -21.48 8.58
CA GLN A 617 -7.70 -22.72 8.35
C GLN A 617 -7.34 -22.88 6.86
N GLN A 618 -8.24 -22.48 5.96
CA GLN A 618 -8.09 -22.67 4.51
C GLN A 618 -7.86 -24.16 4.20
N ASP A 619 -6.84 -24.50 3.41
CA ASP A 619 -6.45 -25.85 3.06
C ASP A 619 -5.41 -26.46 4.03
N ALA A 620 -5.31 -25.94 5.27
CA ALA A 620 -4.48 -26.57 6.31
C ALA A 620 -5.24 -27.70 7.03
N THR A 621 -4.51 -28.61 7.68
CA THR A 621 -5.10 -29.66 8.54
C THR A 621 -5.88 -29.07 9.72
N SER A 622 -7.02 -29.68 10.06
CA SER A 622 -7.96 -29.24 11.11
C SER A 622 -7.57 -29.64 12.52
N GLY A 623 -6.66 -30.62 12.68
CA GLY A 623 -6.37 -31.25 13.96
C GLY A 623 -7.47 -32.22 14.41
N SER A 624 -8.24 -32.75 13.46
CA SER A 624 -9.27 -33.77 13.71
C SER A 624 -8.69 -35.08 14.23
N ALA A 625 -9.55 -35.95 14.77
CA ALA A 625 -9.14 -37.28 15.19
C ALA A 625 -8.67 -38.10 14.00
N LEU A 626 -7.54 -38.80 14.16
CA LEU A 626 -6.97 -39.63 13.10
C LEU A 626 -7.32 -41.10 13.32
N PRO A 627 -7.72 -41.83 12.28
CA PRO A 627 -7.87 -43.28 12.36
C PRO A 627 -6.49 -43.95 12.37
N SER A 628 -6.44 -45.24 12.73
CA SER A 628 -5.18 -45.99 12.75
C SER A 628 -5.32 -47.34 12.06
N PHE A 629 -4.32 -47.69 11.26
CA PHE A 629 -4.27 -48.98 10.59
C PHE A 629 -4.05 -50.11 11.62
N VAL A 630 -4.79 -51.20 11.43
CA VAL A 630 -4.53 -52.49 12.06
C VAL A 630 -3.36 -53.13 11.32
N SER A 631 -3.37 -53.09 9.99
CA SER A 631 -2.25 -53.52 9.15
C SER A 631 -1.02 -52.65 9.42
N ASN A 632 0.09 -53.27 9.80
CA ASN A 632 1.34 -52.61 10.14
C ASN A 632 2.56 -53.49 9.80
N SER A 633 3.75 -52.92 9.92
CA SER A 633 5.03 -53.55 9.62
C SER A 633 5.28 -54.87 10.39
N SER A 634 4.62 -55.06 11.54
CA SER A 634 4.80 -56.23 12.40
C SER A 634 3.80 -57.37 12.11
N ASN A 635 2.62 -57.07 11.55
CA ASN A 635 1.57 -58.05 11.29
C ASN A 635 1.25 -58.26 9.80
N TRP A 636 1.84 -57.46 8.91
CA TRP A 636 1.70 -57.64 7.47
C TRP A 636 2.34 -58.95 7.02
N ASN A 637 1.54 -59.84 6.43
CA ASN A 637 2.00 -61.13 5.94
C ASN A 637 2.09 -61.15 4.41
N ALA A 638 3.29 -60.89 3.89
CA ALA A 638 3.57 -60.90 2.45
C ALA A 638 3.43 -62.29 1.79
N SER A 639 3.26 -63.37 2.56
CA SER A 639 3.03 -64.72 2.00
C SER A 639 1.58 -64.96 1.56
N ILE A 640 0.63 -64.10 1.97
CA ILE A 640 -0.76 -64.18 1.51
C ILE A 640 -0.79 -63.76 0.03
N PRO A 641 -1.44 -64.55 -0.85
CA PRO A 641 -1.62 -64.19 -2.26
C PRO A 641 -2.23 -62.81 -2.44
N TRP A 642 -1.78 -62.07 -3.46
CA TRP A 642 -2.17 -60.66 -3.67
C TRP A 642 -3.68 -60.43 -3.79
N ASP A 643 -4.38 -61.34 -4.46
CA ASP A 643 -5.84 -61.32 -4.62
C ASP A 643 -6.60 -61.49 -3.28
N GLN A 644 -5.90 -61.93 -2.23
CA GLN A 644 -6.42 -62.09 -0.87
C GLN A 644 -5.82 -61.07 0.12
N GLN A 645 -4.94 -60.18 -0.34
CA GLN A 645 -4.37 -59.13 0.51
C GLN A 645 -5.42 -58.07 0.84
N VAL A 646 -5.45 -57.68 2.10
CA VAL A 646 -6.41 -56.72 2.65
C VAL A 646 -5.69 -55.76 3.57
N ILE A 647 -5.97 -54.47 3.43
CA ILE A 647 -5.57 -53.45 4.39
C ILE A 647 -6.72 -53.21 5.38
N ALA A 648 -6.44 -53.20 6.67
CA ALA A 648 -7.45 -53.08 7.73
C ALA A 648 -7.10 -51.96 8.71
N TRP A 649 -8.14 -51.41 9.36
CA TRP A 649 -8.04 -50.31 10.32
C TRP A 649 -8.99 -50.49 11.51
N HIS A 650 -8.73 -49.74 12.58
CA HIS A 650 -9.48 -49.86 13.83
C HIS A 650 -10.90 -49.27 13.70
N PRO A 651 -11.85 -49.72 14.54
CA PRO A 651 -13.19 -49.13 14.61
C PRO A 651 -13.17 -47.64 14.94
N LEU A 652 -14.30 -46.97 14.68
CA LEU A 652 -14.50 -45.54 14.96
C LEU A 652 -14.20 -45.23 16.44
N PRO A 653 -13.50 -44.11 16.72
CA PRO A 653 -13.06 -43.80 18.07
C PRO A 653 -14.20 -43.39 19.01
N ASN A 654 -15.28 -42.82 18.46
CA ASN A 654 -16.46 -42.38 19.20
C ASN A 654 -17.68 -42.32 18.25
N SER A 655 -18.82 -41.85 18.75
CA SER A 655 -20.08 -41.71 18.00
C SER A 655 -20.18 -40.47 17.11
N ASP A 656 -19.16 -39.61 17.11
CA ASP A 656 -19.18 -38.35 16.36
C ASP A 656 -18.81 -38.58 14.88
N TRP A 657 -18.13 -39.69 14.59
CA TRP A 657 -17.77 -40.10 13.23
C TRP A 657 -18.73 -41.16 12.72
N ASP A 658 -19.03 -41.14 11.42
CA ASP A 658 -19.97 -42.06 10.77
C ASP A 658 -19.31 -43.04 9.78
N GLY A 659 -18.02 -42.86 9.49
CA GLY A 659 -17.31 -43.70 8.53
C GLY A 659 -15.83 -43.35 8.36
N PHE A 660 -15.27 -43.85 7.26
CA PHE A 660 -13.89 -43.67 6.85
C PHE A 660 -13.81 -43.30 5.37
N SER A 661 -12.81 -42.51 4.99
CA SER A 661 -12.35 -42.35 3.62
C SER A 661 -10.92 -42.87 3.46
N LEU A 662 -10.67 -43.65 2.41
CA LEU A 662 -9.37 -44.24 2.09
C LEU A 662 -8.87 -43.73 0.74
N LEU A 663 -7.73 -43.04 0.76
CA LEU A 663 -6.94 -42.77 -0.43
C LEU A 663 -5.97 -43.93 -0.67
N VAL A 664 -5.98 -44.46 -1.90
CA VAL A 664 -4.94 -45.37 -2.41
C VAL A 664 -4.28 -44.69 -3.61
N ASP A 665 -2.97 -44.49 -3.53
CA ASP A 665 -2.17 -43.82 -4.57
C ASP A 665 -2.66 -42.40 -4.90
N ASP A 666 -2.99 -41.63 -3.85
CA ASP A 666 -3.55 -40.27 -3.94
C ASP A 666 -4.94 -40.20 -4.63
N VAL A 667 -5.68 -41.32 -4.70
CA VAL A 667 -7.05 -41.39 -5.24
C VAL A 667 -7.98 -41.96 -4.19
N GLU A 668 -9.14 -41.34 -3.96
CA GLU A 668 -10.16 -41.90 -3.09
C GLU A 668 -10.73 -43.20 -3.68
N ARG A 669 -10.60 -44.31 -2.95
CA ARG A 669 -11.04 -45.65 -3.40
C ARG A 669 -12.14 -46.25 -2.54
N TYR A 670 -12.37 -45.70 -1.37
CA TYR A 670 -13.37 -46.21 -0.46
C TYR A 670 -13.89 -45.11 0.46
N VAL A 671 -15.22 -45.07 0.61
CA VAL A 671 -15.92 -44.29 1.63
C VAL A 671 -16.97 -45.19 2.28
N GLY A 672 -17.01 -45.24 3.61
CA GLY A 672 -18.04 -45.97 4.36
C GLY A 672 -17.56 -46.56 5.70
N THR A 673 -18.32 -47.53 6.23
CA THR A 673 -18.15 -48.08 7.59
C THR A 673 -17.34 -49.37 7.69
N ALA A 674 -16.83 -49.90 6.59
CA ALA A 674 -16.00 -51.10 6.59
C ALA A 674 -14.68 -50.82 7.30
N LEU A 675 -14.11 -51.87 7.90
CA LEU A 675 -12.83 -51.81 8.63
C LEU A 675 -11.67 -52.37 7.81
N SER A 676 -11.91 -52.67 6.53
CA SER A 676 -10.95 -53.34 5.68
C SER A 676 -11.25 -53.15 4.20
N PHE A 677 -10.21 -53.11 3.37
CA PHE A 677 -10.29 -52.93 1.93
C PHE A 677 -9.38 -53.93 1.18
N SER A 678 -9.91 -54.55 0.13
CA SER A 678 -9.19 -55.56 -0.66
C SER A 678 -8.25 -54.92 -1.68
N LEU A 679 -7.03 -55.44 -1.78
CA LEU A 679 -6.01 -54.97 -2.74
C LEU A 679 -6.07 -55.71 -4.09
N ALA A 680 -7.02 -56.62 -4.29
CA ALA A 680 -7.08 -57.50 -5.46
C ALA A 680 -7.15 -56.74 -6.81
N ALA A 681 -7.69 -55.52 -6.81
CA ALA A 681 -7.81 -54.68 -8.00
C ALA A 681 -6.52 -53.92 -8.37
N PHE A 682 -5.50 -53.94 -7.52
CA PHE A 682 -4.26 -53.17 -7.67
C PHE A 682 -3.13 -54.04 -8.22
N ASN A 683 -2.08 -53.41 -8.75
CA ASN A 683 -0.96 -54.11 -9.36
C ASN A 683 0.14 -54.40 -8.32
N ALA A 684 0.28 -55.67 -7.92
CA ALA A 684 1.28 -56.13 -6.96
C ALA A 684 2.75 -55.76 -7.28
N SER A 685 3.05 -55.42 -8.55
CA SER A 685 4.41 -55.05 -8.98
C SER A 685 4.73 -53.56 -8.74
N LEU A 686 3.75 -52.77 -8.29
CA LEU A 686 3.90 -51.33 -8.02
C LEU A 686 3.92 -51.07 -6.51
N GLN A 687 4.51 -49.93 -6.16
CA GLN A 687 4.43 -49.40 -4.81
C GLN A 687 3.04 -48.80 -4.59
N HIS A 688 2.45 -49.00 -3.41
CA HIS A 688 1.16 -48.43 -3.07
C HIS A 688 1.23 -47.57 -1.81
N PHE A 689 0.51 -46.45 -1.83
CA PHE A 689 0.39 -45.51 -0.71
C PHE A 689 -1.03 -45.51 -0.17
N PHE A 690 -1.19 -45.61 1.14
CA PHE A 690 -2.51 -45.64 1.80
C PHE A 690 -2.62 -44.52 2.81
N ARG A 691 -3.68 -43.71 2.71
CA ARG A 691 -4.02 -42.71 3.73
C ARG A 691 -5.47 -42.87 4.12
N LEU A 692 -5.75 -42.72 5.40
CA LEU A 692 -7.06 -42.92 5.97
C LEU A 692 -7.52 -41.66 6.68
N ALA A 693 -8.77 -41.29 6.52
CA ALA A 693 -9.46 -40.24 7.26
C ALA A 693 -10.74 -40.80 7.88
N LEU A 694 -11.21 -40.16 8.94
CA LEU A 694 -12.57 -40.37 9.45
C LEU A 694 -13.54 -39.48 8.67
N THR A 695 -14.80 -39.88 8.54
CA THR A 695 -15.85 -39.07 7.90
C THR A 695 -16.95 -38.70 8.88
N GLU A 696 -17.50 -37.50 8.71
CA GLU A 696 -18.67 -36.98 9.44
C GLU A 696 -19.59 -36.27 8.42
N ASP A 697 -20.85 -36.71 8.33
CA ASP A 697 -21.88 -36.11 7.46
C ASP A 697 -21.43 -35.97 5.99
N GLY A 698 -20.65 -36.94 5.50
CA GLY A 698 -20.14 -36.97 4.13
C GLY A 698 -18.92 -36.07 3.87
N SER A 699 -18.31 -35.49 4.91
CA SER A 699 -17.04 -34.76 4.80
C SER A 699 -15.91 -35.53 5.48
N SER A 700 -14.76 -35.63 4.82
CA SER A 700 -13.57 -36.23 5.42
C SER A 700 -12.89 -35.27 6.40
N GLY A 701 -12.40 -35.81 7.52
CA GLY A 701 -11.46 -35.15 8.40
C GLY A 701 -10.04 -35.16 7.82
N ASP A 702 -9.04 -35.02 8.69
CA ASP A 702 -7.64 -35.04 8.27
C ASP A 702 -7.19 -36.46 7.91
N TYR A 703 -6.35 -36.55 6.88
CA TYR A 703 -5.75 -37.80 6.46
C TYR A 703 -4.50 -38.11 7.29
N THR A 704 -4.27 -39.39 7.57
CA THR A 704 -2.98 -39.86 8.09
C THR A 704 -1.87 -39.62 7.08
N HIS A 705 -0.61 -39.56 7.52
CA HIS A 705 0.50 -39.81 6.61
C HIS A 705 0.37 -41.17 5.91
N ALA A 706 1.08 -41.35 4.79
CA ALA A 706 0.96 -42.55 3.98
C ALA A 706 1.61 -43.76 4.65
N ALA A 707 0.85 -44.84 4.79
CA ALA A 707 1.41 -46.18 4.90
C ALA A 707 1.87 -46.63 3.51
N ILE A 708 2.99 -47.36 3.44
CA ILE A 708 3.61 -47.70 2.16
C ILE A 708 3.74 -49.22 2.04
N LEU A 709 3.22 -49.79 0.95
CA LEU A 709 3.46 -51.18 0.57
C LEU A 709 4.35 -51.22 -0.66
N PHE A 710 5.56 -51.76 -0.50
CA PHE A 710 6.50 -51.94 -1.60
C PHE A 710 6.21 -53.22 -2.39
N PRO A 711 6.60 -53.29 -3.69
CA PRO A 711 6.43 -54.48 -4.53
C PRO A 711 7.10 -55.75 -3.95
N ASN A 712 8.13 -55.58 -3.11
CA ASN A 712 8.82 -56.68 -2.46
C ASN A 712 8.08 -57.23 -1.23
N GLY A 713 6.87 -56.73 -0.94
CA GLY A 713 6.04 -57.13 0.20
C GLY A 713 6.36 -56.41 1.52
N THR A 714 7.28 -55.44 1.51
CA THR A 714 7.61 -54.65 2.71
C THR A 714 6.51 -53.63 2.98
N PHE A 715 5.97 -53.65 4.20
CA PHE A 715 5.01 -52.65 4.67
C PHE A 715 5.70 -51.66 5.62
N VAL A 716 5.52 -50.36 5.39
CA VAL A 716 6.02 -49.28 6.22
C VAL A 716 4.85 -48.55 6.84
N ASP A 717 4.90 -48.42 8.17
CA ASP A 717 3.87 -47.76 8.96
C ASP A 717 3.80 -46.26 8.64
N PRO A 718 2.61 -45.65 8.69
CA PRO A 718 2.49 -44.22 8.49
C PRO A 718 3.21 -43.46 9.60
N ALA A 719 3.84 -42.33 9.25
CA ALA A 719 4.38 -41.41 10.24
C ALA A 719 3.23 -40.86 11.13
N PRO A 720 3.52 -40.49 12.39
CA PRO A 720 2.49 -39.91 13.27
C PRO A 720 2.12 -38.50 12.79
N GLY A 721 0.83 -38.19 12.81
CA GLY A 721 0.32 -36.86 12.45
C GLY A 721 -0.64 -36.87 11.27
N ALA A 722 -1.25 -35.70 11.06
CA ALA A 722 -2.13 -35.41 9.96
C ALA A 722 -1.34 -34.86 8.76
N THR A 723 -1.82 -35.13 7.57
CA THR A 723 -1.26 -34.68 6.30
C THR A 723 -2.37 -34.09 5.45
N TYR A 724 -2.03 -33.13 4.59
CA TYR A 724 -2.95 -32.53 3.63
C TYR A 724 -2.56 -32.88 2.19
#